data_AF-L0AY16-F1
#
_entry.id   AF-L0AY16-F1
#
_cell.length_a   1.000
_cell.length_b   1.000
_cell.length_c   1.000
_cell.angle_alpha   90.00
_cell.angle_beta   90.00
_cell.angle_gamma   90.00
#
_symmetry.space_group_name_H-M   'P 1'
#
loop_
_entity.id
_entity.type
_entity.pdbx_description
1 polymer ?
#
loop_
_entity_poly.entity_id
_entity_poly.type
_entity_poly.pdbx_seq_one_letter_code
_entity_poly.pdbx_strand_id
1 'polypeptide(L)'
;MSANVNIKSKCPIGNKVNGTCHDDPRITAKKGTVSGARSYGYCTHNKPLSTFIRDLNYNRKSLQIENGGPPKPLTGTHSMIWETVTYYHEQYGSNGNDITKPLLLGIKFSSWAQHDWYENTGNSIKWKKVDDPTHFPTDNNIPVSPEFKGKLDGLACSLHNLHKIDIHNQRNSYTCSVCSKAKIGFKIDRFPQVPYGYTGFEYTLQDLENSITHPVVYGGTTIRYSDDRAHYQDFKISHEGNYESITVYYWEGEGVRENPLIIEVKTTGHVTFWFENTGDKITWVNITGTPGFPSTNVDHTNSQFKDKLDVLSCKLGGIVEIDLSKHADEEYCHNDGTHTKRIKVALNPNIFGFPNYLTFVHTQKRGNELTIGGFKIGDTPQTGFSGLQSPIKASKITVFLPTCDHNNPFLFHIESKDGNNGKWFKRTAGGNNWEEHSGLTGQTPEGANDYVKQAFSELTKGLTVTPCKAPPSVIQLDINKRPADRHTETVYLSGGIPIHVKKAATSTNGFFKLVHSTAKTPFKLGLNVARDQTIKKTKSPGTPILDVQEVAVYFWTLNHNLPILLGVTTTEEKYYSYGSTTGNIGHGSWINFSFYASKPSTYLLDDQNCQRNHAVPFDLKIPTDPSILYTNTQAPVCVQTTRRITESDSQLTQDPPNSNYTTKAYNMKPHTKISRVTHKGDDTTGINLKDEKISKVRVHSYPGDLDGNDTPLMLQFMKHDGDSEWFESTNKDGTQWAPVTGNTGGFYSSEQPTENLTNKLDSIACSIGIGVTMNLSLDNSMRHVNGTKYCCDSSSVAEMKVTVTDKPDSLNEMPITCYKHEIGGGDSLAGIKYYENGDATKRKNITAAGLYFPISGSLSVYTFYCKDKDPVLIYIEGGKPGVNKWFKKSDDGNKPWVRLSNELPNEIPDNFKECDKKTKLLEQLGKLGCPNSWHCSQNSSGTTMVGISYNNSIPHDPNNSAVSGQGGAGRNQANDTKGDTWSWFSDIFQTTFDSLLKSQKNTKKTTETPENSKTQTAPDDQSHGSTRQLGSSEKSTTEQNYEEASDKRGPGQPVPRESESGTSSLPPEAKPPPPGTGPAAPAEEVGKADTDIQESTGGGSGGSQTDGTTPPEPTIPGATPHEGRIEAQVSSQPSAQLSDSAQEAEPQLPQAVSGLEVVGGAVGLGSIVSSVFGGAGGLTGFGWWIYKRSKGDPLVLGTYPANLYLWFTYIPKLLPLKLHQKSGLWKSFPKSSIHRKRP
;
A
#
# COMPACT_ATOMS: atom_id res chain seq x y z
N MET A 1 -37.69 -44.79 -30.48
CA MET A 1 -36.50 -43.96 -30.19
C MET A 1 -36.97 -42.64 -29.59
N SER A 2 -36.15 -42.02 -28.75
CA SER A 2 -36.40 -40.68 -28.19
C SER A 2 -35.48 -39.63 -28.83
N ALA A 3 -36.01 -38.41 -28.96
CA ALA A 3 -35.31 -37.20 -29.38
C ALA A 3 -35.33 -36.16 -28.26
N ASN A 4 -34.29 -35.31 -28.22
CA ASN A 4 -34.20 -34.20 -27.27
C ASN A 4 -34.17 -32.89 -28.07
N VAL A 5 -34.99 -31.91 -27.67
CA VAL A 5 -35.18 -30.66 -28.42
C VAL A 5 -34.82 -29.46 -27.53
N ASN A 6 -33.95 -28.59 -28.05
CA ASN A 6 -33.56 -27.36 -27.38
C ASN A 6 -34.45 -26.21 -27.89
N ILE A 7 -35.47 -25.83 -27.13
CA ILE A 7 -36.44 -24.79 -27.52
C ILE A 7 -35.83 -23.37 -27.62
N LYS A 8 -34.53 -23.22 -27.37
CA LYS A 8 -33.76 -22.02 -27.74
C LYS A 8 -33.57 -21.92 -29.27
N SER A 9 -33.49 -23.02 -29.99
CA SER A 9 -33.17 -23.06 -31.42
C SER A 9 -34.41 -22.82 -32.29
N LYS A 10 -34.40 -21.79 -33.15
CA LYS A 10 -35.42 -21.58 -34.21
C LYS A 10 -35.21 -22.57 -35.36
N CYS A 11 -35.76 -23.78 -35.22
CA CYS A 11 -35.66 -24.82 -36.24
C CYS A 11 -36.73 -24.68 -37.35
N PRO A 12 -36.40 -25.03 -38.61
CA PRO A 12 -35.07 -25.32 -39.13
C PRO A 12 -34.18 -24.05 -39.19
N ILE A 13 -32.86 -24.21 -39.20
CA ILE A 13 -31.92 -23.08 -39.27
C ILE A 13 -32.04 -22.32 -40.61
N GLY A 14 -31.87 -20.99 -40.56
CA GLY A 14 -31.94 -20.11 -41.73
C GLY A 14 -33.38 -19.76 -42.14
N ASN A 15 -33.59 -19.35 -43.38
CA ASN A 15 -34.88 -18.82 -43.87
C ASN A 15 -35.91 -19.91 -44.25
N LYS A 16 -35.66 -21.17 -43.88
CA LYS A 16 -36.59 -22.27 -44.16
C LYS A 16 -37.78 -22.20 -43.20
N VAL A 17 -39.00 -22.25 -43.73
CA VAL A 17 -40.26 -22.27 -42.95
C VAL A 17 -40.51 -23.66 -42.37
N ASN A 18 -40.28 -24.71 -43.16
CA ASN A 18 -40.41 -26.12 -42.77
C ASN A 18 -39.08 -26.85 -43.02
N GLY A 19 -38.73 -27.82 -42.17
CA GLY A 19 -37.54 -28.67 -42.35
C GLY A 19 -37.33 -29.64 -41.20
N THR A 20 -36.12 -30.19 -41.08
CA THR A 20 -35.71 -30.98 -39.92
C THR A 20 -35.19 -30.07 -38.79
N CYS A 21 -35.38 -30.49 -37.55
CA CYS A 21 -34.74 -29.88 -36.38
C CYS A 21 -33.22 -30.04 -36.48
N HIS A 22 -32.47 -29.03 -36.01
CA HIS A 22 -31.01 -29.09 -35.97
C HIS A 22 -30.50 -29.96 -34.82
N ASP A 23 -31.17 -29.92 -33.67
CA ASP A 23 -30.78 -30.72 -32.49
C ASP A 23 -30.98 -32.23 -32.74
N ASP A 24 -31.99 -32.59 -33.54
CA ASP A 24 -32.26 -33.98 -33.94
C ASP A 24 -32.94 -34.03 -35.32
N PRO A 25 -32.26 -34.55 -36.38
CA PRO A 25 -32.82 -34.57 -37.74
C PRO A 25 -34.04 -35.49 -37.88
N ARG A 26 -34.35 -36.33 -36.87
CA ARG A 26 -35.54 -37.19 -36.82
C ARG A 26 -36.80 -36.43 -36.38
N ILE A 27 -36.67 -35.19 -35.92
CA ILE A 27 -37.78 -34.31 -35.56
C ILE A 27 -38.01 -33.33 -36.70
N THR A 28 -39.25 -33.18 -37.15
CA THR A 28 -39.62 -32.13 -38.10
C THR A 28 -39.90 -30.84 -37.34
N ALA A 29 -39.55 -29.71 -37.94
CA ALA A 29 -39.72 -28.39 -37.37
C ALA A 29 -40.36 -27.44 -38.38
N LYS A 30 -41.25 -26.60 -37.87
CA LYS A 30 -41.90 -25.50 -38.61
C LYS A 30 -41.77 -24.23 -37.79
N LYS A 31 -41.33 -23.14 -38.41
CA LYS A 31 -41.34 -21.81 -37.79
C LYS A 31 -42.03 -20.80 -38.68
N GLY A 32 -42.64 -19.80 -38.08
CA GLY A 32 -43.34 -18.75 -38.80
C GLY A 32 -43.86 -17.65 -37.89
N THR A 33 -44.46 -16.64 -38.50
CA THR A 33 -45.14 -15.55 -37.80
C THR A 33 -46.52 -16.00 -37.29
N VAL A 34 -46.92 -15.57 -36.10
CA VAL A 34 -48.23 -15.88 -35.53
C VAL A 34 -49.32 -15.17 -36.32
N SER A 35 -50.29 -15.95 -36.84
CA SER A 35 -51.41 -15.41 -37.60
C SER A 35 -52.26 -14.47 -36.74
N GLY A 36 -52.52 -13.24 -37.22
CA GLY A 36 -53.19 -12.19 -36.44
C GLY A 36 -52.29 -11.39 -35.47
N ALA A 37 -51.04 -11.82 -35.21
CA ALA A 37 -50.15 -11.18 -34.25
C ALA A 37 -48.70 -11.08 -34.79
N ARG A 38 -48.50 -10.23 -35.81
CA ARG A 38 -47.26 -10.20 -36.64
C ARG A 38 -45.96 -9.88 -35.91
N SER A 39 -46.00 -9.31 -34.71
CA SER A 39 -44.84 -9.07 -33.85
C SER A 39 -44.29 -10.35 -33.18
N TYR A 40 -45.03 -11.47 -33.28
CA TYR A 40 -44.69 -12.74 -32.67
C TYR A 40 -44.34 -13.81 -33.69
N GLY A 41 -43.37 -14.64 -33.33
CA GLY A 41 -43.02 -15.86 -34.04
C GLY A 41 -43.38 -17.10 -33.20
N TYR A 42 -43.46 -18.23 -33.88
CA TYR A 42 -43.55 -19.54 -33.25
C TYR A 42 -42.53 -20.51 -33.87
N CYS A 43 -42.09 -21.47 -33.07
CA CYS A 43 -41.30 -22.62 -33.52
C CYS A 43 -41.96 -23.91 -33.00
N THR A 44 -42.53 -24.69 -33.92
CA THR A 44 -43.16 -25.98 -33.67
C THR A 44 -42.18 -27.10 -33.97
N HIS A 45 -42.03 -28.05 -33.05
CA HIS A 45 -41.31 -29.30 -33.26
C HIS A 45 -42.31 -30.46 -33.15
N ASN A 46 -42.38 -31.31 -34.17
CA ASN A 46 -43.32 -32.42 -34.23
C ASN A 46 -42.67 -33.71 -34.75
N LYS A 47 -43.31 -34.84 -34.42
CA LYS A 47 -42.86 -36.19 -34.78
C LYS A 47 -43.27 -36.60 -36.20
N PRO A 48 -42.33 -37.11 -37.03
CA PRO A 48 -42.64 -38.05 -38.10
C PRO A 48 -42.72 -39.49 -37.55
N LEU A 49 -43.85 -40.16 -37.80
CA LEU A 49 -44.25 -41.58 -37.64
C LEU A 49 -43.62 -42.54 -36.59
N SER A 50 -42.37 -42.42 -36.13
CA SER A 50 -41.72 -43.39 -35.21
C SER A 50 -40.91 -42.84 -34.02
N THR A 51 -40.52 -41.55 -33.99
CA THR A 51 -39.66 -40.98 -32.92
C THR A 51 -40.37 -39.91 -32.09
N PHE A 52 -40.46 -40.07 -30.76
CA PHE A 52 -41.09 -39.07 -29.88
C PHE A 52 -40.07 -38.13 -29.24
N ILE A 53 -40.50 -36.91 -28.91
CA ILE A 53 -39.68 -35.99 -28.11
C ILE A 53 -39.79 -36.42 -26.65
N ARG A 54 -38.65 -36.64 -26.00
CA ARG A 54 -38.57 -37.08 -24.60
C ARG A 54 -38.27 -35.90 -23.68
N ASP A 55 -37.18 -35.20 -23.95
CA ASP A 55 -36.72 -34.09 -23.12
C ASP A 55 -36.79 -32.76 -23.90
N LEU A 56 -37.50 -31.77 -23.35
CA LEU A 56 -37.33 -30.38 -23.73
C LEU A 56 -36.31 -29.72 -22.81
N ASN A 57 -35.42 -28.93 -23.41
CA ASN A 57 -34.44 -28.15 -22.69
C ASN A 57 -34.30 -26.75 -23.30
N TYR A 58 -33.78 -25.82 -22.50
CA TYR A 58 -33.40 -24.48 -22.94
C TYR A 58 -31.93 -24.26 -22.58
N ASN A 59 -31.10 -24.02 -23.60
CA ASN A 59 -29.64 -23.94 -23.44
C ASN A 59 -29.06 -25.16 -22.70
N ARG A 60 -29.47 -26.38 -23.12
CA ARG A 60 -29.12 -27.68 -22.53
C ARG A 60 -29.58 -27.93 -21.08
N LYS A 61 -30.36 -27.03 -20.47
CA LYS A 61 -30.98 -27.26 -19.15
C LYS A 61 -32.42 -27.74 -19.33
N SER A 62 -32.78 -28.89 -18.73
CA SER A 62 -34.14 -29.43 -18.78
C SER A 62 -35.16 -28.45 -18.21
N LEU A 63 -36.31 -28.32 -18.87
CA LEU A 63 -37.39 -27.44 -18.41
C LEU A 63 -38.02 -27.95 -17.12
N GLN A 64 -38.56 -27.03 -16.32
CA GLN A 64 -39.17 -27.27 -15.01
C GLN A 64 -40.56 -26.63 -14.93
N ILE A 65 -41.50 -27.31 -14.26
CA ILE A 65 -42.85 -26.82 -14.00
C ILE A 65 -42.97 -26.34 -12.55
N GLU A 66 -43.52 -25.15 -12.34
CA GLU A 66 -43.77 -24.52 -11.04
C GLU A 66 -45.28 -24.34 -10.80
N ASN A 67 -45.94 -25.38 -10.28
CA ASN A 67 -47.36 -25.33 -9.91
C ASN A 67 -47.52 -25.21 -8.38
N GLY A 68 -47.04 -24.11 -7.80
CA GLY A 68 -47.19 -23.80 -6.36
C GLY A 68 -46.37 -24.66 -5.39
N GLY A 69 -45.46 -25.51 -5.89
CA GLY A 69 -44.55 -26.33 -5.09
C GLY A 69 -43.15 -26.38 -5.69
N PRO A 70 -42.23 -27.22 -5.15
CA PRO A 70 -40.87 -27.36 -5.66
C PRO A 70 -40.85 -27.67 -7.17
N PRO A 71 -39.96 -27.04 -7.98
CA PRO A 71 -39.98 -27.18 -9.43
C PRO A 71 -39.76 -28.63 -9.86
N LYS A 72 -40.68 -29.19 -10.64
CA LYS A 72 -40.59 -30.57 -11.15
C LYS A 72 -40.05 -30.57 -12.58
N PRO A 73 -39.16 -31.50 -12.98
CA PRO A 73 -38.77 -31.64 -14.38
C PRO A 73 -40.01 -31.84 -15.27
N LEU A 74 -40.08 -31.12 -16.40
CA LEU A 74 -41.18 -31.20 -17.37
C LEU A 74 -41.43 -32.65 -17.82
N THR A 75 -40.35 -33.43 -17.95
CA THR A 75 -40.33 -34.84 -18.35
C THR A 75 -41.01 -35.78 -17.34
N GLY A 76 -41.15 -35.35 -16.08
CA GLY A 76 -41.93 -36.05 -15.06
C GLY A 76 -43.44 -35.80 -15.15
N THR A 77 -43.87 -34.85 -15.99
CA THR A 77 -45.29 -34.60 -16.31
C THR A 77 -45.63 -35.05 -17.72
N HIS A 78 -44.71 -34.84 -18.67
CA HIS A 78 -44.82 -35.23 -20.07
C HIS A 78 -43.76 -36.26 -20.43
N SER A 79 -44.09 -37.55 -20.26
CA SER A 79 -43.17 -38.66 -20.55
C SER A 79 -43.04 -38.97 -22.05
N MET A 80 -43.99 -38.51 -22.87
CA MET A 80 -43.99 -38.61 -24.33
C MET A 80 -44.59 -37.34 -24.93
N ILE A 81 -43.79 -36.58 -25.69
CA ILE A 81 -44.24 -35.38 -26.39
C ILE A 81 -44.34 -35.68 -27.89
N TRP A 82 -45.53 -35.45 -28.45
CA TRP A 82 -45.83 -35.62 -29.88
C TRP A 82 -45.50 -34.36 -30.67
N GLU A 83 -45.91 -33.22 -30.14
CA GLU A 83 -45.70 -31.88 -30.70
C GLU A 83 -45.46 -30.89 -29.56
N THR A 84 -44.56 -29.95 -29.76
CA THR A 84 -44.44 -28.77 -28.91
C THR A 84 -44.29 -27.51 -29.77
N VAL A 85 -44.87 -26.40 -29.31
CA VAL A 85 -44.77 -25.10 -29.97
C VAL A 85 -44.30 -24.04 -28.97
N THR A 86 -43.22 -23.35 -29.32
CA THR A 86 -42.64 -22.26 -28.53
C THR A 86 -42.95 -20.93 -29.20
N TYR A 87 -43.64 -20.03 -28.50
CA TYR A 87 -43.98 -18.69 -28.95
C TYR A 87 -42.99 -17.66 -28.40
N TYR A 88 -42.63 -16.66 -29.20
CA TYR A 88 -41.67 -15.62 -28.82
C TYR A 88 -41.93 -14.30 -29.55
N HIS A 89 -41.46 -13.17 -29.01
CA HIS A 89 -41.54 -11.88 -29.69
C HIS A 89 -40.37 -11.71 -30.68
N GLU A 90 -40.61 -11.37 -31.95
CA GLU A 90 -39.56 -11.33 -32.97
C GLU A 90 -38.49 -10.26 -32.69
N GLN A 91 -38.92 -9.05 -32.29
CA GLN A 91 -38.00 -7.94 -31.97
C GLN A 91 -37.23 -8.10 -30.64
N TYR A 92 -37.86 -8.60 -29.57
CA TYR A 92 -37.29 -8.57 -28.21
C TYR A 92 -36.83 -9.95 -27.69
N GLY A 93 -37.38 -11.03 -28.24
CA GLY A 93 -37.14 -12.41 -27.80
C GLY A 93 -36.42 -13.27 -28.81
N SER A 94 -35.77 -12.65 -29.80
CA SER A 94 -35.11 -13.34 -30.90
C SER A 94 -33.77 -12.68 -31.26
N ASN A 95 -32.76 -13.50 -31.50
CA ASN A 95 -31.45 -13.08 -32.01
C ASN A 95 -31.00 -14.06 -33.11
N GLY A 96 -31.27 -13.71 -34.37
CA GLY A 96 -31.01 -14.58 -35.51
C GLY A 96 -31.81 -15.89 -35.43
N ASN A 97 -31.08 -17.01 -35.28
CA ASN A 97 -31.67 -18.35 -35.12
C ASN A 97 -31.98 -18.72 -33.65
N ASP A 98 -31.69 -17.86 -32.67
CA ASP A 98 -31.98 -18.14 -31.26
C ASP A 98 -33.25 -17.41 -30.80
N ILE A 99 -34.05 -18.10 -29.98
CA ILE A 99 -35.09 -17.55 -29.12
C ILE A 99 -34.43 -17.21 -27.79
N THR A 100 -34.34 -15.93 -27.43
CA THR A 100 -33.57 -15.44 -26.27
C THR A 100 -34.39 -15.37 -24.98
N LYS A 101 -35.72 -15.19 -25.11
CA LYS A 101 -36.73 -15.38 -24.06
C LYS A 101 -38.04 -15.85 -24.73
N PRO A 102 -38.40 -17.13 -24.65
CA PRO A 102 -39.71 -17.61 -25.09
C PRO A 102 -40.80 -17.14 -24.12
N LEU A 103 -42.05 -17.05 -24.60
CA LEU A 103 -43.18 -16.49 -23.85
C LEU A 103 -44.15 -17.60 -23.39
N LEU A 104 -44.68 -18.35 -24.35
CA LEU A 104 -45.60 -19.47 -24.15
C LEU A 104 -45.03 -20.76 -24.76
N LEU A 105 -45.37 -21.89 -24.15
CA LEU A 105 -45.01 -23.23 -24.58
C LEU A 105 -46.28 -24.10 -24.60
N GLY A 106 -46.69 -24.56 -25.78
CA GLY A 106 -47.75 -25.56 -25.94
C GLY A 106 -47.17 -26.95 -26.12
N ILE A 107 -47.77 -27.98 -25.51
CA ILE A 107 -47.31 -29.38 -25.55
C ILE A 107 -48.49 -30.32 -25.81
N LYS A 108 -48.39 -31.19 -26.83
CA LYS A 108 -49.33 -32.30 -27.09
C LYS A 108 -48.66 -33.64 -26.81
N PHE A 109 -49.39 -34.56 -26.18
CA PHE A 109 -48.94 -35.95 -25.97
C PHE A 109 -49.33 -36.90 -27.13
N SER A 110 -50.33 -36.55 -27.94
CA SER A 110 -50.73 -37.28 -29.16
C SER A 110 -51.17 -36.32 -30.27
N SER A 111 -51.37 -36.82 -31.50
CA SER A 111 -51.84 -35.99 -32.63
C SER A 111 -53.28 -35.47 -32.49
N TRP A 112 -54.09 -36.09 -31.62
CA TRP A 112 -55.48 -35.69 -31.30
C TRP A 112 -55.62 -35.02 -29.94
N ALA A 113 -54.52 -34.90 -29.17
CA ALA A 113 -54.53 -34.17 -27.91
C ALA A 113 -54.67 -32.66 -28.15
N GLN A 114 -55.35 -31.98 -27.24
CA GLN A 114 -55.21 -30.53 -27.08
C GLN A 114 -53.82 -30.21 -26.50
N HIS A 115 -53.32 -28.99 -26.72
CA HIS A 115 -52.08 -28.55 -26.08
C HIS A 115 -52.31 -28.30 -24.58
N ASP A 116 -51.48 -28.89 -23.74
CA ASP A 116 -51.20 -28.32 -22.41
C ASP A 116 -50.33 -27.08 -22.58
N TRP A 117 -50.78 -25.96 -22.03
CA TRP A 117 -50.12 -24.65 -22.17
C TRP A 117 -49.38 -24.23 -20.92
N TYR A 118 -48.23 -23.60 -21.13
CA TYR A 118 -47.35 -23.10 -20.09
C TYR A 118 -46.82 -21.70 -20.42
N GLU A 119 -46.68 -20.87 -19.39
CA GLU A 119 -46.06 -19.55 -19.46
C GLU A 119 -44.67 -19.53 -18.79
N ASN A 120 -43.72 -18.81 -19.38
CA ASN A 120 -42.37 -18.67 -18.83
C ASN A 120 -42.40 -17.78 -17.59
N THR A 121 -41.83 -18.24 -16.46
CA THR A 121 -41.84 -17.49 -15.19
C THR A 121 -40.67 -16.52 -15.02
N GLY A 122 -39.81 -16.37 -16.04
CA GLY A 122 -38.78 -15.32 -16.10
C GLY A 122 -37.44 -15.77 -16.70
N ASN A 123 -37.03 -17.01 -16.42
CA ASN A 123 -35.68 -17.50 -16.74
C ASN A 123 -35.61 -18.47 -17.93
N SER A 124 -36.73 -18.72 -18.63
CA SER A 124 -36.86 -19.63 -19.78
C SER A 124 -36.66 -21.12 -19.47
N ILE A 125 -36.36 -21.47 -18.22
CA ILE A 125 -36.20 -22.84 -17.72
C ILE A 125 -37.42 -23.25 -16.90
N LYS A 126 -38.00 -22.31 -16.15
CA LYS A 126 -39.16 -22.47 -15.29
C LYS A 126 -40.43 -22.00 -15.98
N TRP A 127 -41.48 -22.79 -15.83
CA TRP A 127 -42.74 -22.66 -16.55
C TRP A 127 -43.92 -22.92 -15.62
N LYS A 128 -44.97 -22.10 -15.68
CA LYS A 128 -46.21 -22.30 -14.92
C LYS A 128 -47.30 -22.79 -15.87
N LYS A 129 -48.12 -23.76 -15.46
CA LYS A 129 -49.27 -24.19 -16.29
C LYS A 129 -50.29 -23.04 -16.41
N VAL A 130 -50.86 -22.84 -17.60
CA VAL A 130 -51.97 -21.91 -17.82
C VAL A 130 -53.26 -22.59 -17.41
N ASP A 131 -53.99 -21.97 -16.49
CA ASP A 131 -55.18 -22.57 -15.85
C ASP A 131 -56.40 -22.64 -16.78
N ASP A 132 -56.57 -21.63 -17.66
CA ASP A 132 -57.62 -21.59 -18.69
C ASP A 132 -57.02 -21.35 -20.10
N PRO A 133 -56.84 -22.42 -20.90
CA PRO A 133 -56.38 -22.33 -22.29
C PRO A 133 -57.52 -22.35 -23.32
N THR A 134 -58.79 -22.19 -22.93
CA THR A 134 -59.96 -22.40 -23.83
C THR A 134 -59.93 -21.53 -25.11
N HIS A 135 -59.33 -20.34 -25.03
CA HIS A 135 -59.19 -19.40 -26.15
C HIS A 135 -57.86 -19.54 -26.93
N PHE A 136 -57.03 -20.53 -26.63
CA PHE A 136 -55.69 -20.67 -27.21
C PHE A 136 -55.73 -21.48 -28.53
N PRO A 137 -54.84 -21.20 -29.51
CA PRO A 137 -54.93 -21.78 -30.85
C PRO A 137 -54.62 -23.29 -30.84
N THR A 138 -55.52 -24.10 -31.39
CA THR A 138 -55.32 -25.57 -31.56
C THR A 138 -54.39 -25.92 -32.74
N ASP A 139 -54.32 -25.02 -33.73
CA ASP A 139 -53.38 -25.02 -34.86
C ASP A 139 -52.81 -23.60 -35.07
N ASN A 140 -51.51 -23.51 -35.35
CA ASN A 140 -50.74 -22.28 -35.53
C ASN A 140 -51.08 -21.54 -36.85
N ASN A 141 -51.89 -22.13 -37.74
CA ASN A 141 -52.39 -21.49 -38.95
C ASN A 141 -53.65 -20.64 -38.72
N ILE A 142 -54.37 -20.86 -37.62
CA ILE A 142 -55.61 -20.13 -37.27
C ILE A 142 -55.22 -18.74 -36.74
N PRO A 143 -55.90 -17.64 -37.17
CA PRO A 143 -55.72 -16.33 -36.55
C PRO A 143 -55.95 -16.40 -35.04
N VAL A 144 -55.00 -15.90 -34.25
CA VAL A 144 -55.11 -15.99 -32.80
C VAL A 144 -56.21 -15.11 -32.24
N SER A 145 -56.83 -15.58 -31.17
CA SER A 145 -57.85 -14.85 -30.43
C SER A 145 -57.28 -13.56 -29.79
N PRO A 146 -58.11 -12.52 -29.57
CA PRO A 146 -57.71 -11.33 -28.81
C PRO A 146 -57.15 -11.67 -27.43
N GLU A 147 -57.71 -12.70 -26.77
CA GLU A 147 -57.29 -13.18 -25.45
C GLU A 147 -55.88 -13.78 -25.50
N PHE A 148 -55.58 -14.64 -26.49
CA PHE A 148 -54.25 -15.21 -26.67
C PHE A 148 -53.21 -14.15 -27.06
N LYS A 149 -53.58 -13.20 -27.94
CA LYS A 149 -52.71 -12.05 -28.25
C LYS A 149 -52.44 -11.21 -27.00
N GLY A 150 -53.47 -10.90 -26.21
CA GLY A 150 -53.33 -10.16 -24.95
C GLY A 150 -52.42 -10.89 -23.94
N LYS A 151 -52.47 -12.22 -23.90
CA LYS A 151 -51.55 -13.04 -23.10
C LYS A 151 -50.11 -12.95 -23.60
N LEU A 152 -49.88 -13.03 -24.91
CA LEU A 152 -48.55 -12.83 -25.52
C LEU A 152 -48.02 -11.41 -25.26
N ASP A 153 -48.85 -10.38 -25.39
CA ASP A 153 -48.48 -8.99 -25.11
C ASP A 153 -48.11 -8.79 -23.65
N GLY A 154 -48.90 -9.30 -22.70
CA GLY A 154 -48.61 -9.24 -21.27
C GLY A 154 -47.30 -9.96 -20.91
N LEU A 155 -47.08 -11.17 -21.44
CA LEU A 155 -45.85 -11.92 -21.23
C LEU A 155 -44.64 -11.25 -21.88
N ALA A 156 -44.77 -10.70 -23.08
CA ALA A 156 -43.69 -9.96 -23.73
C ALA A 156 -43.31 -8.71 -22.94
N CYS A 157 -44.30 -7.93 -22.49
CA CYS A 157 -44.07 -6.74 -21.68
C CYS A 157 -43.36 -7.06 -20.36
N SER A 158 -43.80 -8.10 -19.67
CA SER A 158 -43.19 -8.56 -18.41
C SER A 158 -41.79 -9.14 -18.64
N LEU A 159 -41.65 -10.17 -19.47
CA LEU A 159 -40.40 -10.92 -19.64
C LEU A 159 -39.29 -10.10 -20.31
N HIS A 160 -39.62 -9.11 -21.16
CA HIS A 160 -38.64 -8.20 -21.77
C HIS A 160 -38.49 -6.87 -21.01
N ASN A 161 -39.14 -6.69 -19.84
CA ASN A 161 -39.15 -5.45 -19.07
C ASN A 161 -39.56 -4.22 -19.93
N LEU A 162 -40.56 -4.35 -20.79
CA LEU A 162 -41.01 -3.26 -21.68
C LEU A 162 -41.82 -2.18 -20.95
N HIS A 163 -42.02 -2.28 -19.64
CA HIS A 163 -42.61 -1.22 -18.82
C HIS A 163 -41.55 -0.48 -17.99
N LYS A 164 -40.26 -0.68 -18.28
CA LYS A 164 -39.15 -0.13 -17.50
C LYS A 164 -39.03 1.40 -17.55
N ILE A 165 -38.59 1.99 -16.43
CA ILE A 165 -38.08 3.36 -16.37
C ILE A 165 -36.56 3.26 -16.48
N ASP A 166 -35.99 3.68 -17.62
CA ASP A 166 -34.54 3.60 -17.87
C ASP A 166 -33.88 4.96 -17.60
N ILE A 167 -33.32 5.13 -16.39
CA ILE A 167 -32.86 6.44 -15.91
C ILE A 167 -31.66 6.99 -16.70
N HIS A 168 -30.92 6.09 -17.37
CA HIS A 168 -29.81 6.42 -18.27
C HIS A 168 -30.29 6.94 -19.64
N ASN A 169 -31.52 6.62 -20.07
CA ASN A 169 -32.00 6.89 -21.42
C ASN A 169 -32.54 8.33 -21.59
N GLN A 170 -32.09 9.02 -22.64
CA GLN A 170 -32.42 10.43 -22.89
C GLN A 170 -33.78 10.69 -23.59
N ARG A 171 -34.61 9.67 -23.83
CA ARG A 171 -35.86 9.85 -24.59
C ARG A 171 -36.94 10.57 -23.78
N ASN A 172 -37.54 11.59 -24.39
CA ASN A 172 -38.44 12.54 -23.72
C ASN A 172 -39.86 12.03 -23.39
N SER A 173 -40.15 10.76 -23.67
CA SER A 173 -41.29 10.00 -23.16
C SER A 173 -41.11 8.54 -23.58
N TYR A 174 -41.87 7.63 -22.96
CA TYR A 174 -41.91 6.24 -23.38
C TYR A 174 -43.34 5.71 -23.37
N THR A 175 -43.77 5.10 -24.47
CA THR A 175 -44.98 4.27 -24.53
C THR A 175 -44.55 2.86 -24.91
N CYS A 176 -45.06 1.85 -24.20
CA CYS A 176 -44.74 0.46 -24.51
C CYS A 176 -45.26 0.09 -25.91
N SER A 177 -44.34 -0.21 -26.83
CA SER A 177 -44.61 -0.50 -28.24
C SER A 177 -45.43 -1.79 -28.48
N VAL A 178 -45.61 -2.62 -27.44
CA VAL A 178 -46.33 -3.90 -27.55
C VAL A 178 -47.77 -3.78 -27.09
N CYS A 179 -48.01 -3.25 -25.89
CA CYS A 179 -49.36 -3.15 -25.31
C CYS A 179 -49.98 -1.74 -25.44
N SER A 180 -49.18 -0.70 -25.65
CA SER A 180 -49.56 0.73 -25.58
C SER A 180 -50.17 1.21 -24.24
N LYS A 181 -50.26 0.33 -23.24
CA LYS A 181 -50.83 0.62 -21.91
C LYS A 181 -49.88 1.40 -21.02
N ALA A 182 -48.63 0.95 -20.94
CA ALA A 182 -47.61 1.61 -20.14
C ALA A 182 -47.11 2.89 -20.84
N LYS A 183 -47.19 4.03 -20.15
CA LYS A 183 -46.87 5.38 -20.61
C LYS A 183 -46.12 6.13 -19.51
N ILE A 184 -44.84 6.39 -19.75
CA ILE A 184 -43.99 7.18 -18.86
C ILE A 184 -43.83 8.56 -19.49
N GLY A 185 -44.35 9.57 -18.80
CA GLY A 185 -44.05 10.97 -19.04
C GLY A 185 -42.65 11.30 -18.54
N PHE A 186 -42.00 12.26 -19.18
CA PHE A 186 -40.67 12.71 -18.79
C PHE A 186 -40.59 14.23 -18.89
N LYS A 187 -39.96 14.84 -17.88
CA LYS A 187 -39.83 16.28 -17.73
C LYS A 187 -38.40 16.60 -17.28
N ILE A 188 -37.72 17.45 -18.05
CA ILE A 188 -36.43 18.03 -17.62
C ILE A 188 -36.75 19.20 -16.72
N ASP A 189 -36.83 18.94 -15.42
CA ASP A 189 -37.00 20.00 -14.45
C ASP A 189 -35.67 20.65 -14.10
N ARG A 190 -35.38 21.72 -14.83
CA ARG A 190 -34.63 22.85 -14.30
C ARG A 190 -35.52 23.64 -13.33
N PHE A 191 -35.97 23.00 -12.25
CA PHE A 191 -36.63 23.75 -11.17
C PHE A 191 -35.62 24.81 -10.66
N PRO A 192 -36.06 26.05 -10.37
CA PRO A 192 -35.20 27.07 -9.75
C PRO A 192 -34.72 26.70 -8.35
N GLN A 193 -35.10 25.53 -7.83
CA GLN A 193 -34.72 25.01 -6.53
C GLN A 193 -33.63 23.91 -6.59
N VAL A 194 -33.30 23.32 -7.76
CA VAL A 194 -32.19 22.35 -7.81
C VAL A 194 -30.87 23.09 -7.51
N PRO A 195 -30.02 22.60 -6.60
CA PRO A 195 -28.75 23.24 -6.30
C PRO A 195 -27.87 23.43 -7.55
N TYR A 196 -27.25 24.59 -7.67
CA TYR A 196 -26.38 24.94 -8.79
C TYR A 196 -25.30 23.87 -9.04
N GLY A 197 -25.11 23.52 -10.32
CA GLY A 197 -24.21 22.46 -10.76
C GLY A 197 -24.85 21.06 -10.81
N TYR A 198 -26.14 20.92 -10.51
CA TYR A 198 -26.88 19.66 -10.61
C TYR A 198 -28.12 19.78 -11.49
N THR A 199 -28.58 18.66 -12.05
CA THR A 199 -29.83 18.57 -12.83
C THR A 199 -30.66 17.38 -12.34
N GLY A 200 -31.94 17.63 -12.08
CA GLY A 200 -32.95 16.60 -11.83
C GLY A 200 -33.68 16.23 -13.13
N PHE A 201 -33.94 14.94 -13.33
CA PHE A 201 -34.78 14.44 -14.41
C PHE A 201 -36.00 13.73 -13.81
N GLU A 202 -37.20 14.26 -14.02
CA GLU A 202 -38.45 13.73 -13.49
C GLU A 202 -39.12 12.78 -14.51
N TYR A 203 -39.55 11.62 -14.01
CA TYR A 203 -40.30 10.60 -14.71
C TYR A 203 -41.67 10.47 -14.04
N THR A 204 -42.75 10.72 -14.77
CA THR A 204 -44.14 10.67 -14.27
C THR A 204 -44.86 9.45 -14.84
N LEU A 205 -45.64 8.75 -14.01
CA LEU A 205 -46.52 7.68 -14.48
C LEU A 205 -47.76 8.29 -15.14
N GLN A 206 -48.02 7.93 -16.40
CA GLN A 206 -49.17 8.41 -17.21
C GLN A 206 -50.05 7.24 -17.67
N ASP A 207 -49.93 6.11 -16.99
CA ASP A 207 -50.69 4.90 -17.27
C ASP A 207 -52.16 5.08 -16.84
N LEU A 208 -53.09 4.41 -17.53
CA LEU A 208 -54.51 4.41 -17.17
C LEU A 208 -54.91 3.17 -16.36
N GLU A 209 -53.99 2.21 -16.16
CA GLU A 209 -54.24 0.94 -15.48
C GLU A 209 -53.38 0.83 -14.22
N ASN A 210 -54.02 0.80 -13.05
CA ASN A 210 -53.32 0.83 -11.78
C ASN A 210 -52.40 -0.39 -11.50
N SER A 211 -52.59 -1.49 -12.24
CA SER A 211 -51.90 -2.76 -12.07
C SER A 211 -50.55 -2.85 -12.78
N ILE A 212 -50.12 -1.82 -13.50
CA ILE A 212 -48.82 -1.83 -14.18
C ILE A 212 -47.69 -1.58 -13.17
N THR A 213 -46.69 -2.47 -13.20
CA THR A 213 -45.45 -2.33 -12.43
C THR A 213 -44.29 -1.99 -13.36
N HIS A 214 -43.57 -0.92 -13.02
CA HIS A 214 -42.45 -0.37 -13.77
C HIS A 214 -41.14 -0.68 -13.03
N PRO A 215 -40.31 -1.62 -13.51
CA PRO A 215 -38.97 -1.81 -12.97
C PRO A 215 -38.11 -0.60 -13.33
N VAL A 216 -37.45 -0.01 -12.34
CA VAL A 216 -36.46 1.06 -12.58
C VAL A 216 -35.14 0.38 -12.97
N VAL A 217 -34.52 0.84 -14.05
CA VAL A 217 -33.30 0.27 -14.62
C VAL A 217 -32.27 1.35 -14.91
N TYR A 218 -30.99 1.00 -14.88
CA TYR A 218 -29.90 1.78 -15.43
C TYR A 218 -29.28 0.99 -16.60
N GLY A 219 -29.29 1.55 -17.82
CA GLY A 219 -28.69 0.90 -18.99
C GLY A 219 -29.32 -0.47 -19.30
N GLY A 220 -30.61 -0.64 -19.01
CA GLY A 220 -31.32 -1.91 -19.12
C GLY A 220 -31.15 -2.91 -17.96
N THR A 221 -30.30 -2.63 -16.97
CA THR A 221 -30.11 -3.48 -15.77
C THR A 221 -31.01 -3.00 -14.63
N THR A 222 -31.82 -3.87 -14.06
CA THR A 222 -32.72 -3.54 -12.93
C THR A 222 -31.95 -3.02 -11.74
N ILE A 223 -32.32 -1.81 -11.30
CA ILE A 223 -31.80 -1.20 -10.07
C ILE A 223 -32.32 -1.98 -8.88
N ARG A 224 -31.50 -2.10 -7.83
CA ARG A 224 -31.86 -2.73 -6.57
C ARG A 224 -31.57 -1.79 -5.42
N TYR A 225 -32.46 -1.71 -4.45
CA TYR A 225 -32.27 -0.89 -3.25
C TYR A 225 -32.35 -1.72 -1.97
N SER A 226 -31.81 -1.17 -0.88
CA SER A 226 -31.84 -1.77 0.45
C SER A 226 -32.12 -0.72 1.51
N ASP A 227 -32.99 -1.06 2.47
CA ASP A 227 -33.29 -0.22 3.64
C ASP A 227 -32.26 -0.40 4.78
N ASP A 228 -31.60 -1.57 4.85
CA ASP A 228 -30.68 -1.95 5.93
C ASP A 228 -29.23 -2.23 5.45
N ARG A 229 -28.97 -2.04 4.15
CA ARG A 229 -27.73 -2.41 3.42
C ARG A 229 -27.41 -3.92 3.36
N ALA A 230 -28.26 -4.78 3.91
CA ALA A 230 -28.09 -6.24 3.91
C ALA A 230 -29.01 -6.92 2.89
N HIS A 231 -30.25 -6.45 2.74
CA HIS A 231 -31.26 -7.05 1.88
C HIS A 231 -31.58 -6.13 0.71
N TYR A 232 -31.18 -6.54 -0.51
CA TYR A 232 -31.42 -5.78 -1.73
C TYR A 232 -32.62 -6.34 -2.52
N GLN A 233 -33.62 -5.50 -2.77
CA GLN A 233 -34.80 -5.83 -3.58
C GLN A 233 -34.83 -5.02 -4.88
N ASP A 234 -35.50 -5.55 -5.91
CA ASP A 234 -35.67 -4.85 -7.18
C ASP A 234 -36.44 -3.54 -6.98
N PHE A 235 -35.93 -2.44 -7.53
CA PHE A 235 -36.62 -1.16 -7.54
C PHE A 235 -37.76 -1.21 -8.56
N LYS A 236 -38.99 -1.16 -8.06
CA LYS A 236 -40.22 -1.24 -8.85
C LYS A 236 -41.23 -0.22 -8.32
N ILE A 237 -41.90 0.50 -9.22
CA ILE A 237 -43.02 1.38 -8.86
C ILE A 237 -44.30 0.95 -9.59
N SER A 238 -45.46 1.17 -8.98
CA SER A 238 -46.79 0.94 -9.52
C SER A 238 -47.79 1.92 -8.90
N HIS A 239 -48.93 2.15 -9.55
CA HIS A 239 -49.99 3.00 -8.95
C HIS A 239 -50.57 2.40 -7.66
N GLU A 240 -50.53 1.07 -7.46
CA GLU A 240 -50.88 0.43 -6.19
C GLU A 240 -50.02 0.94 -5.01
N GLY A 241 -48.76 1.32 -5.28
CA GLY A 241 -47.87 1.96 -4.30
C GLY A 241 -48.10 3.46 -4.10
N ASN A 242 -49.14 4.03 -4.72
CA ASN A 242 -49.43 5.48 -4.74
C ASN A 242 -48.26 6.35 -5.26
N TYR A 243 -47.41 5.84 -6.15
CA TYR A 243 -46.29 6.62 -6.71
C TYR A 243 -46.78 7.62 -7.77
N GLU A 244 -46.23 8.83 -7.74
CA GLU A 244 -46.54 9.94 -8.64
C GLU A 244 -45.40 10.19 -9.64
N SER A 245 -44.18 10.39 -9.12
CA SER A 245 -42.99 10.62 -9.94
C SER A 245 -41.70 10.05 -9.32
N ILE A 246 -40.69 9.85 -10.17
CA ILE A 246 -39.30 9.62 -9.77
C ILE A 246 -38.45 10.78 -10.32
N THR A 247 -37.68 11.45 -9.47
CA THR A 247 -36.63 12.39 -9.91
C THR A 247 -35.26 11.76 -9.71
N VAL A 248 -34.39 11.83 -10.72
CA VAL A 248 -32.99 11.37 -10.59
C VAL A 248 -32.03 12.53 -10.78
N TYR A 249 -31.12 12.70 -9.81
CA TYR A 249 -30.18 13.81 -9.74
C TYR A 249 -28.79 13.41 -10.27
N TYR A 250 -28.24 14.25 -11.14
CA TYR A 250 -26.92 14.12 -11.75
C TYR A 250 -26.16 15.43 -11.61
N TRP A 251 -24.83 15.36 -11.69
CA TRP A 251 -24.00 16.56 -11.83
C TRP A 251 -24.11 17.12 -13.27
N GLU A 252 -24.28 18.43 -13.43
CA GLU A 252 -24.75 19.05 -14.67
C GLU A 252 -23.72 18.98 -15.83
N GLY A 253 -22.42 19.07 -15.53
CA GLY A 253 -21.38 18.98 -16.56
C GLY A 253 -21.07 17.55 -17.00
N GLU A 254 -21.68 16.53 -16.40
CA GLU A 254 -21.55 15.15 -16.88
C GLU A 254 -22.47 14.93 -18.09
N GLY A 255 -21.86 14.82 -19.27
CA GLY A 255 -22.56 14.34 -20.46
C GLY A 255 -23.21 12.96 -20.22
N VAL A 256 -24.33 12.72 -20.91
CA VAL A 256 -25.00 11.41 -21.01
C VAL A 256 -25.39 10.71 -19.69
N ARG A 257 -25.73 11.45 -18.62
CA ARG A 257 -26.34 10.89 -17.38
C ARG A 257 -25.56 9.70 -16.80
N GLU A 258 -24.24 9.79 -16.81
CA GLU A 258 -23.38 8.65 -16.46
C GLU A 258 -23.43 8.33 -14.97
N ASN A 259 -23.25 9.30 -14.06
CA ASN A 259 -23.22 9.00 -12.63
C ASN A 259 -24.48 9.54 -11.92
N PRO A 260 -25.58 8.75 -11.86
CA PRO A 260 -26.74 9.10 -11.05
C PRO A 260 -26.35 9.12 -9.58
N LEU A 261 -26.68 10.21 -8.87
CA LEU A 261 -26.23 10.43 -7.49
C LEU A 261 -27.33 10.02 -6.49
N ILE A 262 -28.52 10.60 -6.66
CA ILE A 262 -29.67 10.45 -5.77
C ILE A 262 -30.92 10.15 -6.61
N ILE A 263 -31.77 9.25 -6.12
CA ILE A 263 -33.14 9.04 -6.60
C ILE A 263 -34.10 9.56 -5.53
N GLU A 264 -35.03 10.41 -5.95
CA GLU A 264 -36.22 10.85 -5.21
C GLU A 264 -37.43 10.11 -5.78
N VAL A 265 -38.33 9.64 -4.93
CA VAL A 265 -39.62 9.07 -5.33
C VAL A 265 -40.74 9.75 -4.57
N LYS A 266 -41.63 10.41 -5.30
CA LYS A 266 -42.82 11.08 -4.75
C LYS A 266 -44.03 10.17 -4.83
N THR A 267 -44.87 10.25 -3.81
CA THR A 267 -46.19 9.60 -3.78
C THR A 267 -47.31 10.63 -3.84
N THR A 268 -48.49 10.20 -4.28
CA THR A 268 -49.71 11.01 -4.33
C THR A 268 -50.19 11.48 -2.95
N GLY A 269 -49.68 10.88 -1.86
CA GLY A 269 -49.83 11.36 -0.49
C GLY A 269 -48.78 12.41 -0.07
N HIS A 270 -47.99 12.93 -1.01
CA HIS A 270 -46.86 13.84 -0.83
C HIS A 270 -45.74 13.34 0.12
N VAL A 271 -45.69 12.03 0.39
CA VAL A 271 -44.55 11.39 1.06
C VAL A 271 -43.45 11.18 0.04
N THR A 272 -42.23 11.58 0.40
CA THR A 272 -41.05 11.50 -0.47
C THR A 272 -40.03 10.51 0.09
N PHE A 273 -39.58 9.57 -0.76
CA PHE A 273 -38.53 8.61 -0.45
C PHE A 273 -37.23 8.97 -1.17
N TRP A 274 -36.11 8.70 -0.53
CA TRP A 274 -34.78 9.12 -0.97
C TRP A 274 -33.81 7.94 -0.99
N PHE A 275 -33.04 7.81 -2.07
CA PHE A 275 -32.08 6.73 -2.24
C PHE A 275 -30.72 7.26 -2.71
N GLU A 276 -29.62 6.84 -2.07
CA GLU A 276 -28.24 7.15 -2.49
C GLU A 276 -27.63 6.01 -3.34
N ASN A 277 -26.86 6.37 -4.37
CA ASN A 277 -26.07 5.39 -5.14
C ASN A 277 -24.86 4.91 -4.31
N THR A 278 -24.64 3.60 -4.24
CA THR A 278 -23.54 3.04 -3.44
C THR A 278 -22.16 3.23 -4.08
N GLY A 279 -22.09 3.19 -5.42
CA GLY A 279 -20.84 3.07 -6.18
C GLY A 279 -20.98 2.47 -7.58
N ASP A 280 -21.91 1.54 -7.79
CA ASP A 280 -21.97 0.69 -9.00
C ASP A 280 -23.10 1.08 -9.98
N LYS A 281 -23.86 2.15 -9.70
CA LYS A 281 -25.04 2.63 -10.46
C LYS A 281 -26.27 1.70 -10.39
N ILE A 282 -26.13 0.46 -9.90
CA ILE A 282 -27.18 -0.57 -9.87
C ILE A 282 -27.72 -0.78 -8.46
N THR A 283 -26.90 -0.62 -7.42
CA THR A 283 -27.27 -0.79 -6.01
C THR A 283 -27.38 0.54 -5.29
N TRP A 284 -28.45 0.66 -4.51
CA TRP A 284 -28.88 1.90 -3.88
C TRP A 284 -29.27 1.65 -2.43
N VAL A 285 -29.23 2.69 -1.59
CA VAL A 285 -29.59 2.60 -0.17
C VAL A 285 -30.64 3.65 0.16
N ASN A 286 -31.70 3.25 0.85
CA ASN A 286 -32.71 4.18 1.34
C ASN A 286 -32.11 5.11 2.42
N ILE A 287 -32.24 6.42 2.22
CA ILE A 287 -31.78 7.49 3.13
C ILE A 287 -32.94 8.40 3.57
N THR A 288 -34.19 7.96 3.38
CA THR A 288 -35.39 8.68 3.81
C THR A 288 -35.34 8.94 5.32
N GLY A 289 -35.61 10.18 5.73
CA GLY A 289 -35.55 10.59 7.14
C GLY A 289 -34.15 10.84 7.69
N THR A 290 -33.10 10.77 6.87
CA THR A 290 -31.78 11.31 7.26
C THR A 290 -31.81 12.84 7.28
N PRO A 291 -31.01 13.52 8.14
CA PRO A 291 -30.93 14.98 8.14
C PRO A 291 -30.58 15.53 6.75
N GLY A 292 -31.33 16.53 6.30
CA GLY A 292 -31.24 17.11 4.96
C GLY A 292 -32.24 16.56 3.96
N PHE A 293 -32.93 15.46 4.28
CA PHE A 293 -33.86 14.75 3.41
C PHE A 293 -35.27 14.69 4.04
N PRO A 294 -36.04 15.79 3.98
CA PRO A 294 -37.37 15.82 4.58
C PRO A 294 -38.34 14.87 3.88
N SER A 295 -39.29 14.33 4.65
CA SER A 295 -40.28 13.35 4.20
C SER A 295 -41.46 13.96 3.44
N THR A 296 -41.61 15.29 3.50
CA THR A 296 -42.62 16.09 2.80
C THR A 296 -41.94 17.25 2.07
N ASN A 297 -42.57 17.72 0.97
CA ASN A 297 -42.14 18.81 0.08
C ASN A 297 -40.77 19.43 0.38
N VAL A 298 -39.77 18.95 -0.34
CA VAL A 298 -38.37 19.32 -0.10
C VAL A 298 -38.13 20.74 -0.57
N ASP A 299 -37.72 21.60 0.37
CA ASP A 299 -37.03 22.82 0.03
C ASP A 299 -35.64 22.44 -0.52
N HIS A 300 -35.54 22.28 -1.84
CA HIS A 300 -34.29 21.89 -2.49
C HIS A 300 -33.21 23.00 -2.37
N THR A 301 -33.52 24.18 -1.82
CA THR A 301 -32.53 25.20 -1.43
C THR A 301 -31.79 24.87 -0.12
N ASN A 302 -32.20 23.82 0.60
CA ASN A 302 -31.52 23.32 1.80
C ASN A 302 -30.04 22.96 1.50
N SER A 303 -29.11 23.63 2.19
CA SER A 303 -27.67 23.38 2.04
C SER A 303 -27.26 21.93 2.27
N GLN A 304 -27.94 21.21 3.17
CA GLN A 304 -27.66 19.80 3.46
C GLN A 304 -27.94 18.88 2.27
N PHE A 305 -28.90 19.24 1.41
CA PHE A 305 -29.19 18.52 0.17
C PHE A 305 -28.06 18.72 -0.85
N LYS A 306 -27.58 19.97 -1.03
CA LYS A 306 -26.40 20.26 -1.87
C LYS A 306 -25.16 19.57 -1.33
N ASP A 307 -24.88 19.67 -0.03
CA ASP A 307 -23.73 19.03 0.61
C ASP A 307 -23.71 17.53 0.30
N LYS A 308 -24.86 16.84 0.39
CA LYS A 308 -24.95 15.41 0.06
C LYS A 308 -24.73 15.13 -1.44
N LEU A 309 -25.22 15.99 -2.34
CA LEU A 309 -24.93 15.88 -3.77
C LEU A 309 -23.43 16.09 -4.05
N ASP A 310 -22.78 17.08 -3.41
CA ASP A 310 -21.34 17.31 -3.49
C ASP A 310 -20.56 16.10 -2.94
N VAL A 311 -21.02 15.49 -1.84
CA VAL A 311 -20.45 14.25 -1.28
C VAL A 311 -20.49 13.11 -2.28
N LEU A 312 -21.64 12.90 -2.94
CA LEU A 312 -21.81 11.81 -3.89
C LEU A 312 -21.09 12.08 -5.21
N SER A 313 -21.09 13.32 -5.70
CA SER A 313 -20.33 13.76 -6.89
C SER A 313 -18.82 13.56 -6.69
N CYS A 314 -18.31 13.94 -5.51
CA CYS A 314 -16.94 13.67 -5.09
C CYS A 314 -16.65 12.18 -4.91
N LYS A 315 -17.52 11.42 -4.25
CA LYS A 315 -17.30 9.99 -4.00
C LYS A 315 -17.33 9.18 -5.29
N LEU A 316 -18.32 9.40 -6.15
CA LEU A 316 -18.66 8.57 -7.32
C LEU A 316 -17.97 9.07 -8.59
N GLY A 317 -18.18 10.33 -8.98
CA GLY A 317 -17.60 10.92 -10.20
C GLY A 317 -16.16 11.44 -10.00
N GLY A 318 -15.72 11.62 -8.75
CA GLY A 318 -14.43 12.25 -8.45
C GLY A 318 -14.40 13.76 -8.72
N ILE A 319 -15.59 14.36 -8.88
CA ILE A 319 -15.79 15.78 -9.13
C ILE A 319 -15.66 16.54 -7.82
N VAL A 320 -14.87 17.61 -7.81
CA VAL A 320 -14.62 18.43 -6.61
C VAL A 320 -14.90 19.91 -6.87
N GLU A 321 -15.20 20.64 -5.82
CA GLU A 321 -15.36 22.09 -5.84
C GLU A 321 -14.13 22.74 -5.18
N ILE A 322 -13.47 23.66 -5.87
CA ILE A 322 -12.25 24.30 -5.37
C ILE A 322 -12.61 25.56 -4.58
N ASP A 323 -12.61 25.43 -3.25
CA ASP A 323 -12.62 26.60 -2.35
C ASP A 323 -11.29 27.37 -2.43
N LEU A 324 -11.32 28.53 -3.08
CA LEU A 324 -10.18 29.44 -3.32
C LEU A 324 -9.74 30.20 -2.06
N SER A 325 -10.49 30.11 -0.95
CA SER A 325 -10.09 30.72 0.34
C SER A 325 -9.12 29.86 1.17
N LYS A 326 -8.89 28.62 0.74
CA LYS A 326 -8.08 27.65 1.49
C LYS A 326 -6.60 28.01 1.45
N HIS A 327 -6.04 28.25 2.64
CA HIS A 327 -4.71 28.83 2.83
C HIS A 327 -3.90 28.14 3.95
N ALA A 328 -4.24 26.89 4.26
CA ALA A 328 -3.49 26.03 5.18
C ALA A 328 -2.88 24.84 4.42
N ASP A 329 -1.87 24.19 4.99
CA ASP A 329 -1.45 22.84 4.57
C ASP A 329 -2.51 21.84 5.07
N GLU A 330 -3.65 21.82 4.36
CA GLU A 330 -4.82 21.02 4.68
C GLU A 330 -5.30 20.21 3.48
N GLU A 331 -6.05 19.15 3.76
CA GLU A 331 -6.75 18.37 2.76
C GLU A 331 -8.24 18.65 2.85
N TYR A 332 -8.97 18.66 1.74
CA TYR A 332 -10.42 18.85 1.74
C TYR A 332 -11.13 18.21 0.53
N CYS A 333 -12.47 18.25 0.60
CA CYS A 333 -13.44 18.04 -0.49
C CYS A 333 -14.69 18.85 -0.16
N HIS A 334 -15.31 18.52 0.98
CA HIS A 334 -16.51 19.11 1.57
C HIS A 334 -16.51 18.80 3.08
N ASN A 335 -17.47 19.35 3.83
CA ASN A 335 -17.41 19.48 5.29
C ASN A 335 -17.78 18.21 6.09
N ASP A 336 -18.03 17.06 5.43
CA ASP A 336 -18.67 15.89 6.06
C ASP A 336 -17.73 14.95 6.83
N GLY A 337 -16.44 14.93 6.48
CA GLY A 337 -15.44 14.01 7.04
C GLY A 337 -15.66 12.51 6.75
N THR A 338 -16.67 12.09 5.98
CA THR A 338 -17.06 10.66 5.89
C THR A 338 -16.25 9.83 4.89
N HIS A 339 -15.45 10.48 4.05
CA HIS A 339 -14.72 9.84 2.96
C HIS A 339 -13.30 10.42 2.81
N THR A 340 -12.48 9.82 1.93
CA THR A 340 -11.10 10.29 1.72
C THR A 340 -11.07 11.61 0.94
N LYS A 341 -10.70 12.68 1.64
CA LYS A 341 -10.35 14.00 1.08
C LYS A 341 -9.44 13.86 -0.15
N ARG A 342 -9.78 14.54 -1.24
CA ARG A 342 -9.17 14.39 -2.59
C ARG A 342 -8.29 15.58 -2.97
N ILE A 343 -8.56 16.78 -2.45
CA ILE A 343 -7.75 17.97 -2.69
C ILE A 343 -6.72 18.09 -1.55
N LYS A 344 -5.47 18.36 -1.91
CA LYS A 344 -4.42 18.83 -1.00
C LYS A 344 -4.11 20.29 -1.31
N VAL A 345 -4.08 21.14 -0.29
CA VAL A 345 -3.58 22.51 -0.36
C VAL A 345 -2.18 22.57 0.24
N ALA A 346 -1.27 23.31 -0.38
CA ALA A 346 0.05 23.64 0.18
C ALA A 346 0.45 25.05 -0.25
N LEU A 347 1.21 25.80 0.57
CA LEU A 347 1.80 27.06 0.09
C LEU A 347 2.79 26.75 -1.05
N ASN A 348 2.87 27.59 -2.09
CA ASN A 348 4.03 27.59 -2.99
C ASN A 348 5.11 28.54 -2.45
N PRO A 349 6.22 28.04 -1.88
CA PRO A 349 7.30 28.90 -1.38
C PRO A 349 8.13 29.53 -2.51
N ASN A 350 7.93 29.15 -3.78
CA ASN A 350 8.66 29.75 -4.90
C ASN A 350 7.98 31.04 -5.41
N ILE A 351 6.74 31.31 -5.00
CA ILE A 351 5.90 32.38 -5.55
C ILE A 351 5.22 33.16 -4.42
N PHE A 352 5.94 34.12 -3.86
CA PHE A 352 5.35 35.13 -2.99
C PHE A 352 5.86 36.53 -3.36
N GLY A 353 4.96 37.50 -3.22
CA GLY A 353 5.24 38.92 -3.42
C GLY A 353 5.22 39.68 -2.09
N PHE A 354 5.73 39.06 -1.01
CA PHE A 354 5.61 39.59 0.35
C PHE A 354 6.15 41.04 0.46
N PRO A 355 5.41 42.00 1.06
CA PRO A 355 4.25 41.83 1.94
C PRO A 355 2.87 41.68 1.25
N ASN A 356 2.81 41.70 -0.08
CA ASN A 356 1.54 41.86 -0.80
C ASN A 356 0.68 40.58 -0.78
N TYR A 357 1.23 39.46 -1.22
CA TYR A 357 0.50 38.20 -1.36
C TYR A 357 1.33 36.94 -1.09
N LEU A 358 0.58 35.88 -0.78
CA LEU A 358 0.98 34.48 -0.71
C LEU A 358 0.35 33.72 -1.89
N THR A 359 0.85 32.53 -2.20
CA THR A 359 0.19 31.61 -3.15
C THR A 359 0.04 30.21 -2.60
N PHE A 360 -1.08 29.58 -2.92
CA PHE A 360 -1.46 28.25 -2.46
C PHE A 360 -1.81 27.35 -3.64
N VAL A 361 -1.38 26.10 -3.56
CA VAL A 361 -1.43 25.11 -4.63
C VAL A 361 -2.42 24.02 -4.24
N HIS A 362 -3.49 23.89 -5.03
CA HIS A 362 -4.51 22.86 -4.88
C HIS A 362 -4.19 21.75 -5.89
N THR A 363 -3.91 20.56 -5.38
CA THR A 363 -3.51 19.37 -6.15
C THR A 363 -4.35 18.17 -5.75
N GLN A 364 -4.37 17.15 -6.61
CA GLN A 364 -5.00 15.88 -6.23
C GLN A 364 -4.12 15.11 -5.24
N LYS A 365 -4.68 14.71 -4.09
CA LYS A 365 -3.99 13.92 -3.06
C LYS A 365 -3.57 12.52 -3.57
N ARG A 366 -4.36 11.94 -4.48
CA ARG A 366 -4.14 10.61 -5.07
C ARG A 366 -4.53 10.63 -6.54
N GLY A 367 -3.52 10.52 -7.41
CA GLY A 367 -3.66 10.68 -8.85
C GLY A 367 -2.99 11.98 -9.33
N ASN A 368 -3.18 12.30 -10.61
CA ASN A 368 -2.46 13.37 -11.29
C ASN A 368 -3.37 14.52 -11.77
N GLU A 369 -4.68 14.45 -11.53
CA GLU A 369 -5.66 15.35 -12.16
C GLU A 369 -6.98 15.44 -11.37
N LEU A 370 -7.32 16.66 -10.95
CA LEU A 370 -8.61 17.03 -10.39
C LEU A 370 -9.66 17.11 -11.51
N THR A 371 -10.87 16.64 -11.22
CA THR A 371 -12.06 16.95 -12.03
C THR A 371 -12.83 18.01 -11.26
N ILE A 372 -12.81 19.25 -11.74
CA ILE A 372 -13.34 20.40 -11.02
C ILE A 372 -14.72 20.74 -11.59
N GLY A 373 -15.73 20.69 -10.71
CA GLY A 373 -17.10 21.04 -11.06
C GLY A 373 -17.46 22.52 -10.84
N GLY A 374 -16.64 23.24 -10.08
CA GLY A 374 -16.84 24.66 -9.78
C GLY A 374 -15.80 25.21 -8.81
N PHE A 375 -15.90 26.51 -8.55
CA PHE A 375 -15.06 27.24 -7.60
C PHE A 375 -15.93 27.98 -6.57
N LYS A 376 -15.45 28.10 -5.34
CA LYS A 376 -16.11 28.88 -4.28
C LYS A 376 -15.12 29.67 -3.44
N ILE A 377 -15.61 30.58 -2.60
CA ILE A 377 -14.86 31.25 -1.54
C ILE A 377 -15.66 31.03 -0.25
N GLY A 378 -15.15 30.19 0.64
CA GLY A 378 -15.94 29.68 1.77
C GLY A 378 -17.17 28.94 1.23
N ASP A 379 -18.37 29.37 1.63
CA ASP A 379 -19.64 28.81 1.16
C ASP A 379 -20.24 29.54 -0.06
N THR A 380 -19.56 30.54 -0.63
CA THR A 380 -20.09 31.37 -1.73
C THR A 380 -19.59 30.90 -3.10
N PRO A 381 -20.46 30.34 -3.97
CA PRO A 381 -20.08 29.94 -5.34
C PRO A 381 -19.56 31.13 -6.14
N GLN A 382 -18.59 30.88 -7.03
CA GLN A 382 -18.02 31.88 -7.92
C GLN A 382 -18.49 31.68 -9.37
N THR A 383 -18.54 32.76 -10.14
CA THR A 383 -19.00 32.81 -11.52
C THR A 383 -18.00 33.55 -12.42
N GLY A 384 -18.29 33.68 -13.73
CA GLY A 384 -17.45 34.44 -14.67
C GLY A 384 -16.37 33.64 -15.39
N PHE A 385 -16.33 32.31 -15.22
CA PHE A 385 -15.38 31.42 -15.87
C PHE A 385 -15.68 31.14 -17.36
N SER A 386 -15.96 32.20 -18.13
CA SER A 386 -16.14 32.10 -19.58
C SER A 386 -14.89 31.50 -20.24
N GLY A 387 -15.09 30.62 -21.23
CA GLY A 387 -13.99 29.92 -21.90
C GLY A 387 -13.44 28.69 -21.18
N LEU A 388 -13.90 28.35 -19.96
CA LEU A 388 -13.64 27.03 -19.37
C LEU A 388 -14.66 26.00 -19.85
N GLN A 389 -14.15 24.85 -20.32
CA GLN A 389 -14.99 23.69 -20.61
C GLN A 389 -15.20 22.88 -19.32
N SER A 390 -16.47 22.66 -18.95
CA SER A 390 -16.85 21.88 -17.77
C SER A 390 -17.10 20.41 -18.16
N PRO A 391 -16.67 19.40 -17.37
CA PRO A 391 -15.84 19.52 -16.17
C PRO A 391 -14.41 19.97 -16.49
N ILE A 392 -13.89 20.88 -15.68
CA ILE A 392 -12.53 21.37 -15.82
C ILE A 392 -11.57 20.28 -15.35
N LYS A 393 -10.64 19.87 -16.19
CA LYS A 393 -9.50 19.05 -15.76
C LYS A 393 -8.36 19.96 -15.34
N ALA A 394 -7.67 19.61 -14.26
CA ALA A 394 -6.48 20.35 -13.82
C ALA A 394 -5.54 19.45 -12.99
N SER A 395 -4.25 19.42 -13.31
CA SER A 395 -3.24 18.81 -12.44
C SER A 395 -3.02 19.63 -11.17
N LYS A 396 -3.10 20.96 -11.31
CA LYS A 396 -2.74 21.93 -10.26
C LYS A 396 -3.47 23.26 -10.48
N ILE A 397 -4.08 23.79 -9.42
CA ILE A 397 -4.59 25.17 -9.35
C ILE A 397 -3.67 25.96 -8.43
N THR A 398 -3.21 27.15 -8.85
CA THR A 398 -2.40 28.04 -7.99
C THR A 398 -3.16 29.33 -7.72
N VAL A 399 -3.53 29.56 -6.46
CA VAL A 399 -4.38 30.67 -6.01
C VAL A 399 -3.54 31.72 -5.30
N PHE A 400 -3.76 33.00 -5.63
CA PHE A 400 -3.05 34.15 -5.09
C PHE A 400 -3.94 34.88 -4.08
N LEU A 401 -3.40 35.06 -2.87
CA LEU A 401 -4.13 35.46 -1.68
C LEU A 401 -3.38 36.62 -0.98
N PRO A 402 -4.03 37.77 -0.67
CA PRO A 402 -3.37 38.88 0.01
C PRO A 402 -2.87 38.45 1.38
N THR A 403 -1.64 38.79 1.77
CA THR A 403 -0.99 38.20 2.97
C THR A 403 -1.69 38.54 4.29
N CYS A 404 -2.55 39.57 4.31
CA CYS A 404 -3.29 40.00 5.49
C CYS A 404 -4.81 39.80 5.36
N ASP A 405 -5.27 39.15 4.29
CA ASP A 405 -6.68 38.98 3.97
C ASP A 405 -6.91 37.68 3.16
N HIS A 406 -6.61 36.54 3.78
CA HIS A 406 -6.69 35.22 3.13
C HIS A 406 -8.12 34.78 2.75
N ASN A 407 -9.15 35.58 3.06
CA ASN A 407 -10.52 35.30 2.63
C ASN A 407 -10.84 35.99 1.29
N ASN A 408 -9.91 36.79 0.75
CA ASN A 408 -10.09 37.55 -0.48
C ASN A 408 -9.06 37.20 -1.56
N PRO A 409 -9.09 35.98 -2.13
CA PRO A 409 -8.28 35.67 -3.31
C PRO A 409 -8.61 36.65 -4.45
N PHE A 410 -7.60 37.00 -5.24
CA PHE A 410 -7.71 38.02 -6.30
C PHE A 410 -7.31 37.49 -7.69
N LEU A 411 -6.51 36.44 -7.76
CA LEU A 411 -5.98 35.85 -8.99
C LEU A 411 -5.78 34.34 -8.79
N PHE A 412 -5.99 33.52 -9.83
CA PHE A 412 -5.52 32.13 -9.85
C PHE A 412 -5.14 31.65 -11.24
N HIS A 413 -4.37 30.55 -11.30
CA HIS A 413 -3.87 29.88 -12.49
C HIS A 413 -4.30 28.41 -12.55
N ILE A 414 -4.61 27.92 -13.76
CA ILE A 414 -4.95 26.52 -14.05
C ILE A 414 -3.82 25.84 -14.84
N GLU A 415 -3.22 24.79 -14.25
CA GLU A 415 -2.30 23.87 -14.94
C GLU A 415 -3.06 22.59 -15.31
N SER A 416 -3.06 22.22 -16.59
CA SER A 416 -3.87 21.13 -17.14
C SER A 416 -3.18 20.44 -18.33
N LYS A 417 -3.79 19.36 -18.83
CA LYS A 417 -3.45 18.70 -20.11
C LYS A 417 -4.43 19.02 -21.24
N ASP A 418 -5.58 19.59 -20.91
CA ASP A 418 -6.60 20.01 -21.87
C ASP A 418 -6.41 21.46 -22.32
N GLY A 419 -7.38 21.99 -23.08
CA GLY A 419 -7.39 23.38 -23.54
C GLY A 419 -7.57 24.44 -22.44
N ASN A 420 -7.54 24.06 -21.15
CA ASN A 420 -7.53 24.98 -20.02
C ASN A 420 -6.13 25.23 -19.43
N ASN A 421 -5.09 24.56 -19.94
CA ASN A 421 -3.73 24.76 -19.45
C ASN A 421 -3.22 26.18 -19.67
N GLY A 422 -2.59 26.77 -18.66
CA GLY A 422 -2.00 28.11 -18.75
C GLY A 422 -3.02 29.24 -18.66
N LYS A 423 -4.30 28.95 -18.34
CA LYS A 423 -5.32 29.99 -18.15
C LYS A 423 -5.21 30.64 -16.78
N TRP A 424 -5.45 31.94 -16.76
CA TRP A 424 -5.40 32.80 -15.58
C TRP A 424 -6.73 33.51 -15.39
N PHE A 425 -7.21 33.61 -14.15
CA PHE A 425 -8.45 34.30 -13.83
C PHE A 425 -8.22 35.31 -12.73
N LYS A 426 -8.66 36.56 -12.94
CA LYS A 426 -8.70 37.61 -11.91
C LYS A 426 -10.14 37.86 -11.45
N ARG A 427 -10.30 38.26 -10.19
CA ARG A 427 -11.60 38.54 -9.57
C ARG A 427 -12.03 39.96 -9.90
N THR A 428 -13.28 40.17 -10.31
CA THR A 428 -13.78 41.51 -10.67
C THR A 428 -14.32 42.26 -9.45
N ALA A 429 -14.35 43.59 -9.53
CA ALA A 429 -15.08 44.40 -8.56
C ALA A 429 -16.56 43.94 -8.51
N GLY A 430 -17.08 43.62 -7.33
CA GLY A 430 -18.37 42.94 -7.14
C GLY A 430 -18.27 41.52 -6.54
N GLY A 431 -17.06 40.98 -6.38
CA GLY A 431 -16.77 39.97 -5.35
C GLY A 431 -17.02 38.50 -5.70
N ASN A 432 -17.95 38.14 -6.58
CA ASN A 432 -18.20 36.72 -6.94
C ASN A 432 -17.92 36.36 -8.40
N ASN A 433 -17.70 37.36 -9.24
CA ASN A 433 -17.42 37.17 -10.66
C ASN A 433 -15.91 37.24 -10.94
N TRP A 434 -15.47 36.45 -11.91
CA TRP A 434 -14.09 36.36 -12.38
C TRP A 434 -14.04 36.67 -13.89
N GLU A 435 -12.85 36.96 -14.41
CA GLU A 435 -12.60 37.11 -15.85
C GLU A 435 -11.21 36.60 -16.22
N GLU A 436 -11.04 36.09 -17.45
CA GLU A 436 -9.75 35.57 -17.92
C GLU A 436 -8.72 36.71 -18.08
N HIS A 437 -7.55 36.55 -17.45
CA HIS A 437 -6.46 37.51 -17.51
C HIS A 437 -5.56 37.23 -18.72
N SER A 438 -6.01 37.59 -19.91
CA SER A 438 -5.32 37.34 -21.19
C SER A 438 -3.84 37.74 -21.22
N GLY A 439 -3.44 38.82 -20.52
CA GLY A 439 -2.04 39.25 -20.42
C GLY A 439 -1.09 38.31 -19.66
N LEU A 440 -1.62 37.27 -18.99
CA LEU A 440 -0.85 36.23 -18.31
C LEU A 440 -0.99 34.85 -18.96
N THR A 441 -1.91 34.67 -19.91
CA THR A 441 -2.19 33.37 -20.54
C THR A 441 -0.92 32.74 -21.10
N GLY A 442 -0.65 31.49 -20.71
CA GLY A 442 0.55 30.73 -21.07
C GLY A 442 1.78 30.97 -20.19
N GLN A 443 1.78 31.97 -19.30
CA GLN A 443 2.85 32.12 -18.31
C GLN A 443 2.66 31.14 -17.15
N THR A 444 3.74 30.54 -16.66
CA THR A 444 3.70 29.79 -15.40
C THR A 444 3.53 30.76 -14.22
N PRO A 445 2.97 30.31 -13.08
CA PRO A 445 2.90 31.10 -11.87
C PRO A 445 4.24 31.67 -11.39
N GLU A 446 5.34 30.93 -11.58
CA GLU A 446 6.70 31.38 -11.30
C GLU A 446 7.13 32.52 -12.23
N GLY A 447 6.86 32.43 -13.54
CA GLY A 447 7.19 33.47 -14.52
C GLY A 447 6.36 34.74 -14.37
N ALA A 448 5.08 34.61 -14.02
CA ALA A 448 4.17 35.73 -13.79
C ALA A 448 4.47 36.50 -12.48
N ASN A 449 5.29 35.97 -11.58
CA ASN A 449 5.45 36.47 -10.21
C ASN A 449 5.88 37.95 -10.15
N ASP A 450 6.79 38.40 -11.02
CA ASP A 450 7.25 39.80 -11.01
C ASP A 450 6.22 40.78 -11.59
N TYR A 451 5.41 40.33 -12.57
CA TYR A 451 4.24 41.10 -13.01
C TYR A 451 3.22 41.23 -11.88
N VAL A 452 2.86 40.12 -11.20
CA VAL A 452 1.85 40.15 -10.12
C VAL A 452 2.32 41.00 -8.93
N LYS A 453 3.62 41.05 -8.63
CA LYS A 453 4.19 42.01 -7.65
C LYS A 453 3.93 43.47 -8.03
N GLN A 454 4.19 43.84 -9.29
CA GLN A 454 4.04 45.21 -9.79
C GLN A 454 2.57 45.60 -9.96
N ALA A 455 1.75 44.69 -10.48
CA ALA A 455 0.33 44.90 -10.77
C ALA A 455 -0.59 44.69 -9.56
N PHE A 456 -0.07 44.31 -8.38
CA PHE A 456 -0.88 43.93 -7.21
C PHE A 456 -1.98 44.94 -6.87
N SER A 457 -1.66 46.24 -6.83
CA SER A 457 -2.64 47.29 -6.52
C SER A 457 -3.79 47.37 -7.52
N GLU A 458 -3.54 47.13 -8.81
CA GLU A 458 -4.57 47.10 -9.86
C GLU A 458 -5.34 45.77 -9.82
N LEU A 459 -4.67 44.64 -9.59
CA LEU A 459 -5.30 43.32 -9.46
C LEU A 459 -6.20 43.20 -8.23
N THR A 460 -5.94 43.97 -7.16
CA THR A 460 -6.81 44.04 -5.97
C THR A 460 -7.82 45.20 -6.01
N LYS A 461 -7.83 46.02 -7.05
CA LYS A 461 -8.64 47.24 -7.12
C LYS A 461 -10.14 46.91 -7.15
N GLY A 462 -10.88 47.49 -6.21
CA GLY A 462 -12.32 47.21 -6.05
C GLY A 462 -12.62 45.88 -5.33
N LEU A 463 -11.60 45.09 -4.97
CA LEU A 463 -11.69 44.10 -3.91
C LEU A 463 -11.38 44.83 -2.59
N THR A 464 -12.16 44.61 -1.53
CA THR A 464 -11.99 45.29 -0.24
C THR A 464 -10.84 44.68 0.58
N VAL A 465 -9.67 44.52 -0.05
CA VAL A 465 -8.48 43.92 0.55
C VAL A 465 -7.93 44.83 1.64
N THR A 466 -7.85 44.31 2.87
CA THR A 466 -7.26 45.06 3.98
C THR A 466 -5.77 45.31 3.72
N PRO A 467 -5.28 46.58 3.67
CA PRO A 467 -3.87 46.85 3.46
C PRO A 467 -3.00 46.21 4.55
N CYS A 468 -1.97 45.47 4.14
CA CYS A 468 -1.04 44.89 5.09
C CYS A 468 -0.34 45.97 5.92
N LYS A 469 -0.38 45.85 7.24
CA LYS A 469 0.51 46.62 8.12
C LYS A 469 1.95 46.28 7.75
N ALA A 470 2.83 47.28 7.78
CA ALA A 470 4.25 47.07 7.53
C ALA A 470 4.77 45.95 8.44
N PRO A 471 5.48 44.94 7.90
CA PRO A 471 5.94 43.81 8.69
C PRO A 471 6.81 44.28 9.85
N PRO A 472 6.75 43.62 11.02
CA PRO A 472 7.61 43.96 12.14
C PRO A 472 9.07 43.87 11.69
N SER A 473 9.88 44.84 12.12
CA SER A 473 11.29 44.91 11.73
C SER A 473 12.13 43.76 12.31
N VAL A 474 11.55 42.91 13.17
CA VAL A 474 12.17 41.78 13.86
C VAL A 474 11.20 40.59 13.86
N ILE A 475 11.67 39.44 13.38
CA ILE A 475 10.90 38.18 13.26
C ILE A 475 11.13 37.32 14.50
N GLN A 476 10.09 36.89 15.20
CA GLN A 476 10.20 35.93 16.31
C GLN A 476 9.89 34.52 15.79
N LEU A 477 10.89 33.67 15.61
CA LEU A 477 10.64 32.29 15.19
C LEU A 477 9.99 31.48 16.33
N ASP A 478 9.23 30.46 15.98
CA ASP A 478 8.88 29.35 16.87
C ASP A 478 9.56 28.08 16.33
N ILE A 479 10.68 27.72 16.97
CA ILE A 479 11.51 26.55 16.60
C ILE A 479 10.84 25.20 16.88
N ASN A 480 9.65 25.20 17.48
CA ASN A 480 8.83 24.01 17.66
C ASN A 480 7.81 23.83 16.52
N LYS A 481 7.68 24.81 15.62
CA LYS A 481 6.87 24.65 14.41
C LYS A 481 7.58 23.67 13.48
N ARG A 482 6.87 22.59 13.18
CA ARG A 482 7.35 21.49 12.35
C ARG A 482 6.27 21.07 11.36
N PRO A 483 6.66 20.50 10.21
CA PRO A 483 5.75 19.73 9.38
C PRO A 483 5.05 18.63 10.20
N ALA A 484 3.83 18.26 9.81
CA ALA A 484 3.24 17.01 10.29
C ALA A 484 4.12 15.81 9.88
N ASP A 485 4.08 14.68 10.59
CA ASP A 485 5.08 13.60 10.42
C ASP A 485 5.17 13.01 8.99
N ARG A 486 4.14 13.20 8.16
CA ARG A 486 4.08 12.79 6.74
C ARG A 486 4.52 13.87 5.74
N HIS A 487 4.81 15.07 6.21
CA HIS A 487 5.12 16.24 5.40
C HIS A 487 6.61 16.58 5.55
N THR A 488 7.25 16.99 4.47
CA THR A 488 8.64 17.47 4.46
C THR A 488 8.74 18.98 4.67
N GLU A 489 7.62 19.70 4.63
CA GLU A 489 7.59 21.15 4.82
C GLU A 489 6.28 21.62 5.43
N THR A 490 6.27 22.84 5.98
CA THR A 490 5.07 23.55 6.42
C THR A 490 5.35 25.05 6.45
N VAL A 491 4.32 25.87 6.65
CA VAL A 491 4.44 27.32 6.82
C VAL A 491 3.62 27.77 8.02
N TYR A 492 4.13 28.74 8.75
CA TYR A 492 3.36 29.48 9.75
C TYR A 492 3.61 30.98 9.64
N LEU A 493 2.67 31.79 10.13
CA LEU A 493 2.86 33.23 10.22
C LEU A 493 3.56 33.60 11.55
N SER A 494 4.63 34.39 11.47
CA SER A 494 5.20 35.11 12.61
C SER A 494 5.09 36.61 12.39
N GLY A 495 4.28 37.29 13.21
CA GLY A 495 4.05 38.73 13.05
C GLY A 495 3.47 39.13 11.68
N GLY A 496 2.70 38.24 11.03
CA GLY A 496 2.19 38.40 9.67
C GLY A 496 3.17 38.01 8.56
N ILE A 497 4.41 37.62 8.87
CA ILE A 497 5.42 37.19 7.90
C ILE A 497 5.33 35.65 7.74
N PRO A 498 5.24 35.11 6.52
CA PRO A 498 5.32 33.65 6.29
C PRO A 498 6.73 33.13 6.58
N ILE A 499 6.80 32.12 7.45
CA ILE A 499 8.01 31.36 7.76
C ILE A 499 7.85 29.98 7.12
N HIS A 500 8.63 29.70 6.08
CA HIS A 500 8.73 28.36 5.48
C HIS A 500 9.63 27.50 6.34
N VAL A 501 9.18 26.29 6.67
CA VAL A 501 9.90 25.32 7.49
C VAL A 501 10.10 24.07 6.67
N LYS A 502 11.35 23.78 6.27
CA LYS A 502 11.70 22.61 5.45
C LYS A 502 12.49 21.59 6.27
N LYS A 503 12.00 20.35 6.34
CA LYS A 503 12.72 19.21 6.90
C LYS A 503 13.81 18.76 5.92
N ALA A 504 15.04 18.75 6.37
CA ALA A 504 16.21 18.30 5.63
C ALA A 504 16.97 17.23 6.44
N ALA A 505 17.57 16.26 5.74
CA ALA A 505 18.52 15.34 6.34
C ALA A 505 19.81 16.08 6.75
N THR A 506 20.50 15.56 7.74
CA THR A 506 21.88 15.95 8.09
C THR A 506 22.88 15.01 7.43
N SER A 507 24.15 15.41 7.35
CA SER A 507 25.26 14.53 6.94
C SER A 507 25.60 13.45 7.97
N THR A 508 25.03 13.53 9.18
CA THR A 508 25.17 12.56 10.26
C THR A 508 23.89 11.76 10.42
N ASN A 509 23.99 10.43 10.45
CA ASN A 509 22.85 9.54 10.67
C ASN A 509 22.28 9.72 12.09
N GLY A 510 20.98 9.44 12.24
CA GLY A 510 20.24 9.63 13.49
C GLY A 510 19.78 11.07 13.75
N PHE A 511 20.07 12.03 12.87
CA PHE A 511 19.64 13.42 13.02
C PHE A 511 18.88 13.95 11.79
N PHE A 512 18.16 15.06 11.99
CA PHE A 512 17.59 15.86 10.92
C PHE A 512 17.52 17.33 11.35
N LYS A 513 17.33 18.25 10.39
CA LYS A 513 17.11 19.68 10.67
C LYS A 513 15.81 20.19 10.06
N LEU A 514 15.18 21.13 10.75
CA LEU A 514 14.08 21.96 10.22
C LEU A 514 14.66 23.34 9.89
N VAL A 515 14.72 23.68 8.62
CA VAL A 515 15.24 24.97 8.14
C VAL A 515 14.09 25.96 8.07
N HIS A 516 14.13 26.99 8.90
CA HIS A 516 13.22 28.12 8.90
C HIS A 516 13.79 29.23 8.01
N SER A 517 13.07 29.57 6.94
CA SER A 517 13.40 30.66 6.01
C SER A 517 12.19 31.57 5.80
N THR A 518 12.39 32.72 5.17
CA THR A 518 11.31 33.67 4.85
C THR A 518 11.47 34.21 3.44
N ALA A 519 10.39 34.77 2.89
CA ALA A 519 10.42 35.45 1.59
C ALA A 519 11.40 36.62 1.49
N LYS A 520 11.70 37.26 2.63
CA LYS A 520 12.53 38.47 2.71
C LYS A 520 13.85 38.13 3.37
N THR A 521 14.76 37.57 2.59
CA THR A 521 16.14 37.37 3.01
C THR A 521 17.04 38.55 2.57
N PRO A 522 17.94 39.02 3.45
CA PRO A 522 18.04 38.68 4.85
C PRO A 522 16.96 39.36 5.73
N PHE A 523 16.72 38.79 6.92
CA PHE A 523 15.82 39.34 7.94
C PHE A 523 16.53 39.57 9.29
N LYS A 524 15.88 40.31 10.19
CA LYS A 524 16.34 40.46 11.58
C LYS A 524 15.63 39.44 12.45
N LEU A 525 16.39 38.53 13.06
CA LEU A 525 15.88 37.50 13.95
C LEU A 525 15.80 38.02 15.40
N GLY A 526 14.61 37.96 15.97
CA GLY A 526 14.35 38.24 17.37
C GLY A 526 14.98 37.18 18.28
N LEU A 527 15.35 37.60 19.49
CA LEU A 527 16.03 36.71 20.43
C LEU A 527 15.08 35.69 21.08
N ASN A 528 13.76 35.85 20.99
CA ASN A 528 12.80 34.88 21.53
C ASN A 528 12.42 33.89 20.42
N VAL A 529 12.88 32.64 20.55
CA VAL A 529 12.76 31.62 19.49
C VAL A 529 11.75 30.51 19.81
N ALA A 530 11.19 30.53 21.01
CA ALA A 530 10.02 29.78 21.43
C ALA A 530 9.43 30.44 22.69
N ARG A 531 8.30 29.91 23.21
CA ARG A 531 7.86 30.24 24.57
C ARG A 531 9.00 29.97 25.56
N ASP A 532 9.41 31.03 26.26
CA ASP A 532 10.45 31.07 27.28
C ASP A 532 11.88 30.63 26.89
N GLN A 533 12.17 30.47 25.60
CA GLN A 533 13.52 30.16 25.11
C GLN A 533 14.14 31.35 24.38
N THR A 534 15.34 31.74 24.80
CA THR A 534 16.01 32.95 24.32
C THR A 534 17.40 32.68 23.76
N ILE A 535 17.76 33.30 22.63
CA ILE A 535 19.13 33.38 22.16
C ILE A 535 19.86 34.44 23.00
N LYS A 536 20.86 34.03 23.78
CA LYS A 536 21.71 34.95 24.55
C LYS A 536 22.93 35.35 23.72
N LYS A 537 23.08 36.67 23.52
CA LYS A 537 24.32 37.30 23.04
C LYS A 537 25.20 37.67 24.22
N THR A 538 26.50 37.42 24.11
CA THR A 538 27.48 37.61 25.19
C THR A 538 27.85 39.06 25.51
N LYS A 539 27.55 40.02 24.61
CA LYS A 539 27.98 41.42 24.73
C LYS A 539 26.87 42.48 24.65
N SER A 540 25.64 42.12 24.28
CA SER A 540 24.52 43.08 24.13
C SER A 540 23.17 42.38 24.34
N PRO A 541 22.49 42.58 25.48
CA PRO A 541 21.15 42.03 25.68
C PRO A 541 20.13 42.75 24.79
N GLY A 542 19.12 42.01 24.30
CA GLY A 542 17.96 42.57 23.59
C GLY A 542 18.13 42.84 22.08
N THR A 543 19.35 43.00 21.56
CA THR A 543 19.54 43.33 20.13
C THR A 543 19.28 42.12 19.23
N PRO A 544 18.38 42.18 18.23
CA PRO A 544 18.13 41.07 17.29
C PRO A 544 19.39 40.67 16.51
N ILE A 545 19.47 39.43 16.03
CA ILE A 545 20.52 39.02 15.07
C ILE A 545 20.16 39.65 13.72
N LEU A 546 21.10 40.39 13.14
CA LEU A 546 20.93 41.04 11.86
C LEU A 546 21.33 40.08 10.73
N ASP A 547 20.89 40.41 9.52
CA ASP A 547 21.36 39.81 8.27
C ASP A 547 21.22 38.28 8.19
N VAL A 548 20.16 37.73 8.80
CA VAL A 548 19.87 36.29 8.84
C VAL A 548 19.24 35.83 7.53
N GLN A 549 19.81 34.79 6.94
CA GLN A 549 19.31 34.13 5.73
C GLN A 549 18.33 33.00 6.09
N GLU A 550 18.72 32.12 7.02
CA GLU A 550 17.92 30.99 7.49
C GLU A 550 18.31 30.57 8.92
N VAL A 551 17.43 29.79 9.56
CA VAL A 551 17.68 29.17 10.87
C VAL A 551 17.39 27.68 10.82
N ALA A 552 18.41 26.86 10.94
CA ALA A 552 18.31 25.41 11.07
C ALA A 552 18.09 25.00 12.54
N VAL A 553 17.02 24.27 12.81
CA VAL A 553 16.72 23.67 14.12
C VAL A 553 16.99 22.18 14.01
N TYR A 554 18.01 21.68 14.71
CA TYR A 554 18.43 20.28 14.64
C TYR A 554 17.72 19.43 15.71
N PHE A 555 17.36 18.20 15.33
CA PHE A 555 16.64 17.22 16.16
C PHE A 555 17.28 15.84 16.02
N TRP A 556 17.10 15.01 17.05
CA TRP A 556 17.39 13.58 17.00
C TRP A 556 16.17 12.81 16.45
N THR A 557 16.39 11.82 15.57
CA THR A 557 15.32 11.07 14.89
C THR A 557 14.44 10.23 15.82
N LEU A 558 14.84 10.07 17.07
CA LEU A 558 14.06 9.36 18.09
C LEU A 558 13.41 10.31 19.12
N ASN A 559 13.67 11.62 19.04
CA ASN A 559 12.94 12.64 19.79
C ASN A 559 12.69 13.92 18.97
N HIS A 560 11.66 13.88 18.12
CA HIS A 560 11.21 15.00 17.28
C HIS A 560 10.65 16.20 18.06
N ASN A 561 10.48 16.10 19.39
CA ASN A 561 9.90 17.15 20.22
C ASN A 561 10.96 18.03 20.92
N LEU A 562 12.24 17.66 20.85
CA LEU A 562 13.31 18.32 21.59
C LEU A 562 14.40 18.83 20.61
N PRO A 563 14.37 20.13 20.25
CA PRO A 563 15.48 20.76 19.54
C PRO A 563 16.78 20.56 20.33
N ILE A 564 17.88 20.20 19.67
CA ILE A 564 19.19 20.00 20.31
C ILE A 564 20.23 21.07 19.97
N LEU A 565 20.19 21.61 18.75
CA LEU A 565 21.13 22.64 18.26
C LEU A 565 20.38 23.62 17.36
N LEU A 566 20.77 24.90 17.35
CA LEU A 566 20.36 25.86 16.33
C LEU A 566 21.57 26.25 15.47
N GLY A 567 21.44 26.22 14.15
CA GLY A 567 22.34 26.90 13.21
C GLY A 567 21.66 28.18 12.70
N VAL A 568 22.30 29.33 12.85
CA VAL A 568 21.79 30.61 12.33
C VAL A 568 22.73 31.06 11.22
N THR A 569 22.25 31.05 9.98
CA THR A 569 23.04 31.42 8.80
C THR A 569 22.91 32.92 8.55
N THR A 570 24.05 33.61 8.53
CA THR A 570 24.16 35.04 8.19
C THR A 570 25.03 35.18 6.92
N THR A 571 26.23 35.73 7.04
CA THR A 571 27.32 35.48 6.08
C THR A 571 28.03 34.13 6.36
N GLU A 572 27.91 33.64 7.59
CA GLU A 572 28.43 32.36 8.09
C GLU A 572 27.36 31.65 8.94
N GLU A 573 27.38 30.31 9.02
CA GLU A 573 26.50 29.55 9.92
C GLU A 573 27.09 29.56 11.34
N LYS A 574 26.32 30.08 12.30
CA LYS A 574 26.68 30.10 13.73
C LYS A 574 25.83 29.13 14.51
N TYR A 575 26.48 28.19 15.19
CA TYR A 575 25.79 27.22 16.04
C TYR A 575 25.54 27.77 17.45
N TYR A 576 24.35 27.53 17.98
CA TYR A 576 23.93 27.85 19.34
C TYR A 576 23.51 26.55 20.03
N SER A 577 24.25 26.19 21.07
CA SER A 577 23.95 25.10 22.01
C SER A 577 22.94 25.56 23.06
N TYR A 578 22.18 24.64 23.66
CA TYR A 578 21.22 24.97 24.71
C TYR A 578 21.88 24.87 26.10
N GLY A 579 22.06 26.00 26.76
CA GLY A 579 22.48 26.06 28.16
C GLY A 579 21.27 26.16 29.09
N SER A 580 21.05 25.14 29.93
CA SER A 580 20.21 25.29 31.13
C SER A 580 21.07 25.86 32.26
N THR A 581 20.85 27.12 32.62
CA THR A 581 21.60 27.80 33.69
C THR A 581 21.03 27.56 35.09
N THR A 582 19.91 26.82 35.21
CA THR A 582 19.12 26.73 36.45
C THR A 582 18.63 25.32 36.78
N GLY A 583 18.92 24.31 35.96
CA GLY A 583 18.41 22.94 36.13
C GLY A 583 16.92 22.76 35.82
N ASN A 584 16.17 23.86 35.63
CA ASN A 584 14.76 23.80 35.22
C ASN A 584 14.66 23.43 33.73
N ILE A 585 13.94 22.34 33.47
CA ILE A 585 13.64 21.86 32.12
C ILE A 585 12.60 22.80 31.50
N GLY A 586 12.98 23.51 30.43
CA GLY A 586 12.12 24.47 29.71
C GLY A 586 12.72 25.87 29.60
N HIS A 587 13.19 26.42 30.72
CA HIS A 587 13.76 27.78 30.79
C HIS A 587 15.27 27.78 30.57
N GLY A 588 15.68 27.61 29.31
CA GLY A 588 17.08 27.61 28.91
C GLY A 588 17.37 28.62 27.79
N SER A 589 18.65 28.89 27.59
CA SER A 589 19.11 29.85 26.60
C SER A 589 19.97 29.19 25.53
N TRP A 590 19.75 29.59 24.29
CA TRP A 590 20.57 29.24 23.16
C TRP A 590 21.79 30.16 23.14
N ILE A 591 22.97 29.59 23.34
CA ILE A 591 24.23 30.32 23.53
C ILE A 591 25.22 29.85 22.47
N ASN A 592 25.79 30.82 21.74
CA ASN A 592 26.96 30.60 20.89
C ASN A 592 28.21 30.76 21.78
N PHE A 593 28.78 29.64 22.22
CA PHE A 593 30.06 29.64 22.93
C PHE A 593 31.21 29.63 21.92
N SER A 594 32.23 30.44 22.15
CA SER A 594 33.45 30.47 21.31
C SER A 594 34.16 29.12 21.23
N PHE A 595 34.08 28.30 22.29
CA PHE A 595 34.60 26.92 22.31
C PHE A 595 33.98 26.02 21.23
N TYR A 596 32.72 26.25 20.84
CA TYR A 596 32.02 25.48 19.82
C TYR A 596 32.27 25.98 18.39
N ALA A 597 32.81 27.19 18.22
CA ALA A 597 32.99 27.79 16.89
C ALA A 597 34.02 27.05 16.00
N SER A 598 34.93 26.28 16.59
CA SER A 598 35.93 25.47 15.87
C SER A 598 35.58 23.98 15.77
N LYS A 599 34.38 23.57 16.22
CA LYS A 599 33.97 22.16 16.27
C LYS A 599 33.12 21.79 15.05
N PRO A 600 33.29 20.58 14.49
CA PRO A 600 32.42 20.10 13.42
C PRO A 600 30.98 19.91 13.94
N SER A 601 29.99 19.99 13.05
CA SER A 601 28.58 19.84 13.40
C SER A 601 28.27 18.47 14.04
N THR A 602 28.95 17.39 13.64
CA THR A 602 28.89 16.07 14.28
C THR A 602 29.17 16.12 15.78
N TYR A 603 30.26 16.77 16.18
CA TYR A 603 30.64 16.97 17.59
C TYR A 603 29.53 17.71 18.36
N LEU A 604 28.95 18.76 17.76
CA LEU A 604 27.91 19.56 18.40
C LEU A 604 26.59 18.79 18.53
N LEU A 605 26.24 17.99 17.54
CA LEU A 605 25.05 17.12 17.57
C LEU A 605 25.18 16.04 18.64
N ASP A 606 26.29 15.29 18.68
CA ASP A 606 26.49 14.23 19.66
C ASP A 606 26.65 14.78 21.10
N ASP A 607 27.31 15.94 21.29
CA ASP A 607 27.36 16.61 22.60
C ASP A 607 25.97 17.01 23.10
N GLN A 608 25.21 17.75 22.28
CA GLN A 608 23.90 18.25 22.69
C GLN A 608 22.86 17.12 22.82
N ASN A 609 22.98 16.05 22.02
CA ASN A 609 22.12 14.87 22.15
C ASN A 609 22.44 14.07 23.43
N CYS A 610 23.72 13.95 23.78
CA CYS A 610 24.16 13.36 25.05
C CYS A 610 23.63 14.15 26.25
N GLN A 611 23.72 15.48 26.20
CA GLN A 611 23.25 16.35 27.29
C GLN A 611 21.72 16.37 27.41
N ARG A 612 20.97 16.39 26.29
CA ARG A 612 19.52 16.63 26.30
C ARG A 612 18.65 15.36 26.20
N ASN A 613 19.08 14.35 25.47
CA ASN A 613 18.35 13.08 25.29
C ASN A 613 19.00 11.89 25.99
N HIS A 614 20.17 12.08 26.62
CA HIS A 614 21.00 11.01 27.17
C HIS A 614 21.47 9.99 26.13
N ALA A 615 21.53 10.38 24.86
CA ALA A 615 21.87 9.52 23.74
C ALA A 615 23.32 9.74 23.29
N VAL A 616 24.10 8.68 23.14
CA VAL A 616 25.51 8.72 22.72
C VAL A 616 25.76 7.91 21.44
N PRO A 617 26.72 8.30 20.59
CA PRO A 617 27.14 7.46 19.47
C PRO A 617 27.88 6.21 19.97
N PHE A 618 27.79 5.11 19.22
CA PHE A 618 28.45 3.84 19.54
C PHE A 618 29.28 3.35 18.35
N ASP A 619 30.61 3.39 18.46
CA ASP A 619 31.50 2.85 17.42
C ASP A 619 31.75 1.34 17.63
N LEU A 620 31.62 0.54 16.58
CA LEU A 620 31.77 -0.90 16.67
C LEU A 620 33.22 -1.38 16.87
N LYS A 621 34.22 -0.57 16.51
CA LYS A 621 35.64 -0.96 16.63
C LYS A 621 36.20 -0.64 18.01
N ILE A 622 35.98 0.58 18.52
CA ILE A 622 36.49 1.01 19.84
C ILE A 622 35.43 1.83 20.60
N PRO A 623 34.32 1.24 21.07
CA PRO A 623 33.25 2.01 21.70
C PRO A 623 33.65 2.63 23.06
N THR A 624 34.75 2.18 23.66
CA THR A 624 35.32 2.74 24.90
C THR A 624 36.17 3.99 24.69
N ASP A 625 36.60 4.28 23.45
CA ASP A 625 37.29 5.52 23.08
C ASP A 625 36.49 6.28 22.01
N PRO A 626 35.65 7.26 22.42
CA PRO A 626 34.89 8.06 21.47
C PRO A 626 35.74 9.02 20.63
N SER A 627 37.07 9.11 20.84
CA SER A 627 37.94 9.98 20.04
C SER A 627 37.96 9.60 18.55
N ILE A 628 37.76 8.32 18.22
CA ILE A 628 37.69 7.80 16.84
C ILE A 628 36.59 8.48 16.00
N LEU A 629 35.57 9.05 16.64
CA LEU A 629 34.45 9.73 16.00
C LEU A 629 34.73 11.19 15.61
N TYR A 630 35.82 11.78 16.11
CA TYR A 630 36.08 13.22 16.00
C TYR A 630 37.52 13.48 15.56
N THR A 631 37.73 13.68 14.27
CA THR A 631 39.04 14.02 13.73
C THR A 631 39.61 15.28 14.39
N ASN A 632 40.87 15.19 14.83
CA ASN A 632 41.65 16.30 15.41
C ASN A 632 41.04 17.01 16.63
N THR A 633 40.05 16.42 17.32
CA THR A 633 39.42 17.03 18.49
C THR A 633 39.13 16.03 19.60
N GLN A 634 39.31 16.45 20.86
CA GLN A 634 38.81 15.69 22.02
C GLN A 634 37.29 15.52 21.90
N ALA A 635 36.79 14.30 22.13
CA ALA A 635 35.37 13.97 22.10
C ALA A 635 34.56 14.74 23.18
N PRO A 636 33.22 14.90 23.01
CA PRO A 636 32.39 15.65 23.94
C PRO A 636 32.51 15.18 25.39
N VAL A 637 32.63 16.14 26.33
CA VAL A 637 32.79 15.84 27.76
C VAL A 637 31.65 14.95 28.27
N CYS A 638 30.41 15.18 27.81
CA CYS A 638 29.27 14.35 28.17
C CYS A 638 29.46 12.88 27.76
N VAL A 639 29.94 12.62 26.54
CA VAL A 639 30.20 11.27 26.00
C VAL A 639 31.40 10.63 26.71
N GLN A 640 32.49 11.37 26.93
CA GLN A 640 33.70 10.88 27.60
C GLN A 640 33.54 10.56 29.09
N THR A 641 32.68 11.30 29.80
CA THR A 641 32.63 11.28 31.28
C THR A 641 31.27 10.86 31.83
N THR A 642 30.22 11.63 31.54
CA THR A 642 28.87 11.44 32.09
C THR A 642 28.18 10.18 31.58
N ARG A 643 28.34 9.90 30.29
CA ARG A 643 27.72 8.78 29.56
C ARG A 643 28.75 7.79 29.02
N ARG A 644 29.93 7.74 29.66
CA ARG A 644 31.06 6.89 29.25
C ARG A 644 30.64 5.43 29.09
N ILE A 645 30.90 4.88 27.91
CA ILE A 645 30.81 3.45 27.63
C ILE A 645 32.03 2.76 28.24
N THR A 646 31.82 1.64 28.93
CA THR A 646 32.90 0.85 29.55
C THR A 646 32.78 -0.60 29.11
N GLU A 647 33.88 -1.23 28.72
CA GLU A 647 33.93 -2.67 28.49
C GLU A 647 33.51 -3.44 29.77
N SER A 648 32.82 -4.55 29.58
CA SER A 648 32.45 -5.47 30.66
C SER A 648 33.67 -6.25 31.12
N ASP A 649 33.59 -6.84 32.32
CA ASP A 649 34.60 -7.79 32.75
C ASP A 649 34.68 -8.94 31.74
N SER A 650 35.90 -9.20 31.24
CA SER A 650 36.17 -10.27 30.28
C SER A 650 35.81 -11.64 30.84
N GLN A 651 35.87 -11.85 32.16
CA GLN A 651 35.47 -13.11 32.79
C GLN A 651 33.98 -13.43 32.64
N LEU A 652 33.13 -12.41 32.41
CA LEU A 652 31.69 -12.56 32.21
C LEU A 652 31.30 -12.66 30.72
N THR A 653 32.25 -12.42 29.81
CA THR A 653 31.99 -12.38 28.37
C THR A 653 32.70 -13.56 27.72
N GLN A 654 31.94 -14.64 27.46
CA GLN A 654 32.47 -15.80 26.77
C GLN A 654 32.31 -15.68 25.26
N ASP A 655 33.31 -16.18 24.54
CA ASP A 655 33.27 -16.33 23.09
C ASP A 655 32.32 -17.47 22.68
N PRO A 656 31.74 -17.44 21.45
CA PRO A 656 30.82 -18.47 21.00
C PRO A 656 31.52 -19.84 20.97
N PRO A 657 30.92 -20.89 21.57
CA PRO A 657 31.63 -22.12 21.89
C PRO A 657 32.14 -22.84 20.64
N ASN A 658 33.36 -23.37 20.74
CA ASN A 658 34.01 -24.15 19.68
C ASN A 658 34.03 -23.40 18.34
N SER A 659 34.51 -22.17 18.37
CA SER A 659 34.68 -21.28 17.22
C SER A 659 35.95 -20.44 17.34
N ASN A 660 36.17 -19.55 16.38
CA ASN A 660 37.17 -18.48 16.45
C ASN A 660 36.53 -17.08 16.61
N TYR A 661 35.19 -16.97 16.70
CA TYR A 661 34.52 -15.68 16.86
C TYR A 661 34.84 -15.07 18.23
N THR A 662 34.93 -13.75 18.30
CA THR A 662 35.10 -13.01 19.55
C THR A 662 33.80 -12.33 19.96
N THR A 663 33.50 -12.28 21.26
CA THR A 663 32.43 -11.48 21.83
C THR A 663 33.01 -10.39 22.73
N LYS A 664 32.74 -9.13 22.43
CA LYS A 664 33.02 -8.01 23.33
C LYS A 664 31.71 -7.42 23.85
N ALA A 665 31.64 -7.19 25.16
CA ALA A 665 30.45 -6.66 25.81
C ALA A 665 30.74 -5.29 26.45
N TYR A 666 29.82 -4.35 26.31
CA TYR A 666 30.00 -2.96 26.73
C TYR A 666 28.83 -2.52 27.60
N ASN A 667 29.12 -2.12 28.84
CA ASN A 667 28.15 -1.62 29.79
C ASN A 667 27.89 -0.12 29.56
N MET A 668 26.62 0.25 29.69
CA MET A 668 26.14 1.63 29.58
C MET A 668 25.87 2.22 30.98
N LYS A 669 26.01 3.54 31.12
CA LYS A 669 25.52 4.23 32.33
C LYS A 669 23.98 4.19 32.39
N PRO A 670 23.36 4.13 33.58
CA PRO A 670 21.89 4.08 33.71
C PRO A 670 21.19 5.20 32.94
N HIS A 671 20.11 4.86 32.22
CA HIS A 671 19.33 5.76 31.35
C HIS A 671 20.04 6.27 30.08
N THR A 672 21.15 5.66 29.66
CA THR A 672 21.80 6.01 28.39
C THR A 672 21.04 5.38 27.21
N LYS A 673 20.95 6.11 26.10
CA LYS A 673 20.40 5.66 24.81
C LYS A 673 21.53 5.69 23.75
N ILE A 674 21.30 5.11 22.58
CA ILE A 674 22.26 5.17 21.46
C ILE A 674 21.73 6.15 20.42
N SER A 675 22.54 7.14 20.02
CA SER A 675 22.13 8.16 19.03
C SER A 675 22.25 7.65 17.59
N ARG A 676 23.37 7.00 17.30
CA ARG A 676 23.78 6.40 16.03
C ARG A 676 24.84 5.31 16.29
N VAL A 677 25.03 4.42 15.33
CA VAL A 677 26.08 3.39 15.36
C VAL A 677 27.03 3.66 14.20
N THR A 678 28.33 3.61 14.46
CA THR A 678 29.40 3.81 13.47
C THR A 678 30.34 2.61 13.44
N HIS A 679 31.14 2.46 12.40
CA HIS A 679 32.29 1.56 12.41
C HIS A 679 33.50 2.29 11.84
N LYS A 680 34.59 2.39 12.63
CA LYS A 680 35.80 3.15 12.26
C LYS A 680 35.51 4.65 12.03
N GLY A 681 34.48 5.18 12.69
CA GLY A 681 34.00 6.57 12.53
C GLY A 681 32.92 6.77 11.45
N ASP A 682 32.80 5.85 10.48
CA ASP A 682 31.78 5.93 9.41
C ASP A 682 30.40 5.50 9.93
N ASP A 683 29.35 6.25 9.58
CA ASP A 683 27.97 5.93 9.97
C ASP A 683 27.47 4.63 9.34
N THR A 684 26.87 3.75 10.15
CA THR A 684 26.25 2.51 9.67
C THR A 684 24.84 2.75 9.10
N THR A 685 24.35 1.79 8.32
CA THR A 685 23.01 1.77 7.74
C THR A 685 22.25 0.50 8.13
N GLY A 686 20.92 0.57 8.17
CA GLY A 686 20.02 -0.56 8.45
C GLY A 686 19.81 -0.90 9.94
N ILE A 687 20.57 -0.32 10.86
CA ILE A 687 20.28 -0.38 12.30
C ILE A 687 19.18 0.65 12.64
N ASN A 688 17.94 0.18 12.76
CA ASN A 688 16.81 1.01 13.16
C ASN A 688 16.68 1.05 14.70
N LEU A 689 17.41 1.98 15.32
CA LEU A 689 17.39 2.22 16.77
C LEU A 689 16.00 2.67 17.26
N LYS A 690 15.69 2.44 18.53
CA LYS A 690 14.46 2.89 19.21
C LYS A 690 14.78 3.83 20.36
N ASP A 691 13.78 4.60 20.84
CA ASP A 691 13.94 5.56 21.95
C ASP A 691 14.07 4.89 23.34
N GLU A 692 14.92 3.88 23.45
CA GLU A 692 15.00 2.95 24.56
C GLU A 692 16.31 3.10 25.33
N LYS A 693 16.27 2.77 26.62
CA LYS A 693 17.45 2.79 27.50
C LYS A 693 18.22 1.49 27.28
N ILE A 694 19.48 1.59 26.87
CA ILE A 694 20.36 0.44 26.67
C ILE A 694 21.18 0.23 27.94
N SER A 695 21.26 -1.01 28.41
CA SER A 695 22.02 -1.42 29.60
C SER A 695 23.39 -2.00 29.23
N LYS A 696 23.42 -2.84 28.19
CA LYS A 696 24.62 -3.52 27.68
C LYS A 696 24.53 -3.66 26.15
N VAL A 697 25.66 -3.62 25.46
CA VAL A 697 25.76 -3.97 24.03
C VAL A 697 26.76 -5.11 23.88
N ARG A 698 26.43 -6.19 23.16
CA ARG A 698 27.42 -7.19 22.71
C ARG A 698 27.71 -6.99 21.23
N VAL A 699 28.98 -7.08 20.89
CA VAL A 699 29.50 -7.08 19.52
C VAL A 699 30.16 -8.44 19.30
N HIS A 700 29.63 -9.21 18.36
CA HIS A 700 30.22 -10.46 17.88
C HIS A 700 31.00 -10.18 16.61
N SER A 701 32.27 -10.56 16.60
CA SER A 701 33.17 -10.28 15.48
C SER A 701 33.90 -11.54 15.03
N TYR A 702 34.23 -11.57 13.74
CA TYR A 702 35.28 -12.46 13.24
C TYR A 702 36.64 -11.81 13.52
N PRO A 703 37.63 -12.52 14.10
CA PRO A 703 38.97 -11.99 14.24
C PRO A 703 39.53 -11.71 12.84
N GLY A 704 39.98 -10.48 12.63
CA GLY A 704 40.41 -10.04 11.30
C GLY A 704 41.76 -10.61 10.88
N ASP A 705 42.25 -10.13 9.73
CA ASP A 705 43.63 -10.33 9.30
C ASP A 705 44.64 -9.81 10.34
N LEU A 706 45.93 -10.09 10.12
CA LEU A 706 47.05 -9.81 11.04
C LEU A 706 47.14 -8.36 11.56
N ASP A 707 46.47 -7.40 10.92
CA ASP A 707 46.35 -5.99 11.33
C ASP A 707 45.38 -5.76 12.52
N GLY A 708 44.73 -6.81 13.06
CA GLY A 708 43.87 -6.71 14.25
C GLY A 708 42.55 -5.96 14.03
N ASN A 709 42.07 -5.89 12.77
CA ASN A 709 40.79 -5.30 12.42
C ASN A 709 39.67 -6.35 12.46
N ASP A 710 39.20 -6.69 13.66
CA ASP A 710 38.00 -7.52 13.86
C ASP A 710 36.84 -7.05 12.96
N THR A 711 36.20 -7.99 12.24
CA THR A 711 35.03 -7.69 11.40
C THR A 711 33.75 -7.94 12.19
N PRO A 712 32.95 -6.91 12.52
CA PRO A 712 31.73 -7.08 13.31
C PRO A 712 30.66 -7.80 12.48
N LEU A 713 30.15 -8.91 12.99
CA LEU A 713 29.15 -9.76 12.33
C LEU A 713 27.74 -9.58 12.89
N MET A 714 27.63 -9.43 14.20
CA MET A 714 26.32 -9.38 14.87
C MET A 714 26.35 -8.50 16.12
N LEU A 715 25.26 -7.76 16.36
CA LEU A 715 25.08 -6.83 17.47
C LEU A 715 23.88 -7.24 18.31
N GLN A 716 24.02 -7.15 19.63
CA GLN A 716 22.93 -7.27 20.58
C GLN A 716 22.79 -5.98 21.38
N PHE A 717 21.67 -5.28 21.25
CA PHE A 717 21.28 -4.20 22.15
C PHE A 717 20.42 -4.76 23.28
N MET A 718 20.99 -4.89 24.48
CA MET A 718 20.25 -5.27 25.68
C MET A 718 19.60 -4.02 26.27
N LYS A 719 18.29 -4.05 26.36
CA LYS A 719 17.50 -2.98 26.98
C LYS A 719 17.70 -3.00 28.50
N HIS A 720 17.39 -1.90 29.16
CA HIS A 720 17.22 -1.90 30.61
C HIS A 720 15.94 -2.67 30.99
N ASP A 721 14.90 -2.52 30.18
CA ASP A 721 13.58 -3.09 30.39
C ASP A 721 13.13 -3.78 29.08
N GLY A 722 12.89 -5.09 29.09
CA GLY A 722 12.40 -5.87 27.93
C GLY A 722 13.46 -6.63 27.12
N ASP A 723 13.02 -7.25 26.02
CA ASP A 723 13.83 -8.15 25.19
C ASP A 723 14.99 -7.45 24.45
N SER A 724 16.03 -8.20 24.11
CA SER A 724 17.17 -7.69 23.33
C SER A 724 16.86 -7.55 21.85
N GLU A 725 17.45 -6.55 21.21
CA GLU A 725 17.38 -6.38 19.75
C GLU A 725 18.68 -6.84 19.09
N TRP A 726 18.53 -7.54 17.96
CA TRP A 726 19.61 -8.21 17.27
C TRP A 726 19.73 -7.70 15.83
N PHE A 727 20.95 -7.37 15.42
CA PHE A 727 21.27 -6.93 14.05
C PHE A 727 22.46 -7.74 13.52
N GLU A 728 22.37 -8.22 12.28
CA GLU A 728 23.45 -8.90 11.55
C GLU A 728 24.03 -8.00 10.46
N SER A 729 25.33 -8.08 10.23
CA SER A 729 25.98 -7.33 9.15
C SER A 729 25.68 -7.96 7.80
N THR A 730 25.51 -7.12 6.78
CA THR A 730 25.24 -7.52 5.40
C THR A 730 26.41 -7.23 4.46
N ASN A 731 27.53 -6.70 4.96
CA ASN A 731 28.76 -6.48 4.18
C ASN A 731 30.04 -6.69 5.01
N LYS A 732 31.16 -6.99 4.34
CA LYS A 732 32.47 -7.18 5.01
C LYS A 732 32.95 -5.97 5.80
N ASP A 733 32.55 -4.77 5.37
CA ASP A 733 33.04 -3.53 5.98
C ASP A 733 32.34 -3.19 7.29
N GLY A 734 31.30 -3.94 7.71
CA GLY A 734 30.57 -3.68 8.96
C GLY A 734 29.76 -2.38 8.95
N THR A 735 29.48 -1.81 7.78
CA THR A 735 28.75 -0.53 7.60
C THR A 735 27.29 -0.71 7.19
N GLN A 736 26.90 -1.91 6.75
CA GLN A 736 25.53 -2.28 6.40
C GLN A 736 25.04 -3.40 7.31
N TRP A 737 23.79 -3.28 7.76
CA TRP A 737 23.17 -4.15 8.75
C TRP A 737 21.71 -4.42 8.43
N ALA A 738 21.17 -5.51 8.98
CA ALA A 738 19.75 -5.81 8.98
C ALA A 738 19.32 -6.36 10.35
N PRO A 739 18.04 -6.19 10.76
CA PRO A 739 17.51 -6.92 11.92
C PRO A 739 17.61 -8.43 11.70
N VAL A 740 18.06 -9.18 12.72
CA VAL A 740 18.16 -10.65 12.64
C VAL A 740 16.76 -11.23 12.49
N THR A 741 16.56 -12.00 11.42
CA THR A 741 15.30 -12.72 11.17
C THR A 741 15.32 -14.12 11.79
N GLY A 742 14.20 -14.56 12.34
CA GLY A 742 14.05 -15.88 12.98
C GLY A 742 14.08 -15.84 14.51
N ASN A 743 14.22 -17.01 15.14
CA ASN A 743 14.20 -17.16 16.59
C ASN A 743 15.59 -16.92 17.20
N THR A 744 15.77 -15.80 17.90
CA THR A 744 16.99 -15.48 18.66
C THR A 744 17.02 -16.08 20.08
N GLY A 745 15.87 -16.58 20.56
CA GLY A 745 15.68 -17.14 21.92
C GLY A 745 16.41 -18.45 22.23
N GLY A 746 17.31 -18.89 21.34
CA GLY A 746 18.21 -20.01 21.54
C GLY A 746 19.69 -19.67 21.44
N PHE A 747 20.08 -18.41 21.21
CA PHE A 747 21.48 -17.97 21.08
C PHE A 747 22.24 -17.95 22.41
N TYR A 748 21.52 -17.85 23.52
CA TYR A 748 22.07 -17.77 24.88
C TYR A 748 21.31 -18.71 25.81
N SER A 749 22.04 -19.38 26.70
CA SER A 749 21.52 -20.05 27.87
C SER A 749 22.06 -19.31 29.09
N SER A 750 21.20 -18.53 29.77
CA SER A 750 21.65 -17.49 30.70
C SER A 750 22.62 -16.51 30.01
N GLU A 751 23.76 -16.17 30.60
CA GLU A 751 24.81 -15.34 29.98
C GLU A 751 25.75 -16.15 29.03
N GLN A 752 25.53 -17.45 28.84
CA GLN A 752 26.42 -18.32 28.07
C GLN A 752 25.99 -18.45 26.60
N PRO A 753 26.86 -18.13 25.62
CA PRO A 753 26.55 -18.30 24.20
C PRO A 753 26.40 -19.79 23.83
N THR A 754 25.53 -20.09 22.87
CA THR A 754 25.22 -21.47 22.46
C THR A 754 25.73 -21.82 21.05
N GLU A 755 25.69 -23.11 20.74
CA GLU A 755 25.73 -23.69 19.39
C GLU A 755 24.96 -22.87 18.34
N ASN A 756 23.73 -22.45 18.65
CA ASN A 756 22.85 -21.75 17.70
C ASN A 756 23.39 -20.37 17.32
N LEU A 757 23.99 -19.65 18.28
CA LEU A 757 24.66 -18.38 18.02
C LEU A 757 25.83 -18.61 17.07
N THR A 758 26.67 -19.61 17.35
CA THR A 758 27.85 -19.93 16.55
C THR A 758 27.49 -20.34 15.12
N ASN A 759 26.44 -21.14 14.94
CA ASN A 759 25.94 -21.53 13.60
C ASN A 759 25.34 -20.32 12.84
N LYS A 760 24.71 -19.36 13.54
CA LYS A 760 24.27 -18.10 12.92
C LYS A 760 25.47 -17.24 12.48
N LEU A 761 26.53 -17.17 13.28
CA LEU A 761 27.76 -16.45 12.93
C LEU A 761 28.51 -17.11 11.75
N ASP A 762 28.55 -18.45 11.67
CA ASP A 762 29.04 -19.18 10.48
C ASP A 762 28.28 -18.76 9.21
N SER A 763 26.95 -18.66 9.34
CA SER A 763 26.07 -18.26 8.22
C SER A 763 26.28 -16.81 7.79
N ILE A 764 26.53 -15.88 8.73
CA ILE A 764 26.81 -14.48 8.42
C ILE A 764 28.19 -14.34 7.77
N ALA A 765 29.21 -15.01 8.32
CA ALA A 765 30.57 -14.99 7.76
C ALA A 765 30.61 -15.52 6.31
N CYS A 766 29.83 -16.57 6.01
CA CYS A 766 29.72 -17.08 4.64
C CYS A 766 28.89 -16.15 3.73
N SER A 767 27.78 -15.56 4.21
CA SER A 767 26.91 -14.70 3.39
C SER A 767 27.56 -13.36 3.01
N ILE A 768 28.30 -12.72 3.93
CA ILE A 768 29.08 -11.51 3.61
C ILE A 768 30.44 -11.83 2.98
N GLY A 769 30.76 -13.13 2.82
CA GLY A 769 31.90 -13.63 2.07
C GLY A 769 33.25 -13.55 2.77
N ILE A 770 33.30 -13.42 4.10
CA ILE A 770 34.54 -13.59 4.88
C ILE A 770 35.14 -14.97 4.63
N GLY A 771 34.28 -15.99 4.64
CA GLY A 771 34.63 -17.35 4.29
C GLY A 771 33.63 -18.37 4.83
N VAL A 772 33.80 -19.62 4.42
CA VAL A 772 32.94 -20.74 4.83
C VAL A 772 33.46 -21.39 6.11
N THR A 773 32.60 -21.89 6.99
CA THR A 773 33.00 -22.84 8.04
C THR A 773 32.69 -24.26 7.55
N MET A 774 33.71 -25.02 7.15
CA MET A 774 33.51 -26.41 6.67
C MET A 774 33.05 -27.32 7.82
N ASN A 775 31.97 -28.06 7.60
CA ASN A 775 31.47 -29.10 8.52
C ASN A 775 31.94 -30.49 8.04
N LEU A 776 32.87 -31.08 8.77
CA LEU A 776 33.49 -32.38 8.48
C LEU A 776 32.88 -33.56 9.26
N SER A 777 31.69 -33.37 9.83
CA SER A 777 30.95 -34.47 10.49
C SER A 777 30.56 -35.53 9.46
N LEU A 778 30.71 -36.82 9.76
CA LEU A 778 30.42 -37.90 8.81
C LEU A 778 29.02 -37.80 8.20
N ASP A 779 27.99 -37.55 9.03
CA ASP A 779 26.60 -37.42 8.59
C ASP A 779 26.38 -36.20 7.65
N ASN A 780 27.24 -35.17 7.73
CA ASN A 780 27.25 -34.04 6.80
C ASN A 780 27.91 -34.43 5.47
N SER A 781 29.08 -35.06 5.53
CA SER A 781 29.80 -35.52 4.33
C SER A 781 28.97 -36.51 3.52
N MET A 782 28.36 -37.51 4.17
CA MET A 782 27.46 -38.48 3.55
C MET A 782 26.22 -37.85 2.89
N ARG A 783 25.68 -36.77 3.49
CA ARG A 783 24.53 -36.05 2.91
C ARG A 783 24.90 -35.31 1.62
N HIS A 784 26.12 -34.75 1.58
CA HIS A 784 26.54 -33.83 0.54
C HIS A 784 27.36 -34.47 -0.59
N VAL A 785 27.87 -35.69 -0.40
CA VAL A 785 28.68 -36.43 -1.40
C VAL A 785 28.00 -36.57 -2.78
N ASN A 786 26.66 -36.65 -2.82
CA ASN A 786 25.88 -36.79 -4.05
C ASN A 786 25.67 -35.44 -4.79
N GLY A 787 26.69 -34.57 -4.79
CA GLY A 787 26.71 -33.31 -5.53
C GLY A 787 25.86 -32.18 -4.95
N THR A 788 25.26 -32.34 -3.76
CA THR A 788 24.60 -31.21 -3.09
C THR A 788 25.66 -30.39 -2.35
N LYS A 789 25.89 -29.16 -2.80
CA LYS A 789 26.80 -28.24 -2.10
C LYS A 789 26.23 -27.84 -0.74
N TYR A 790 27.10 -27.32 0.14
CA TYR A 790 26.66 -26.68 1.38
C TYR A 790 27.46 -25.41 1.69
N CYS A 791 26.76 -24.39 2.17
CA CYS A 791 27.25 -23.33 3.06
C CYS A 791 26.00 -22.60 3.57
N CYS A 792 26.03 -22.10 4.80
CA CYS A 792 24.88 -21.52 5.51
C CYS A 792 23.74 -22.54 5.71
N ASP A 793 23.44 -22.89 6.96
CA ASP A 793 22.28 -23.74 7.29
C ASP A 793 20.92 -23.06 6.99
N SER A 794 20.93 -21.77 6.61
CA SER A 794 19.76 -21.03 6.14
C SER A 794 19.52 -21.20 4.64
N SER A 795 18.33 -21.68 4.27
CA SER A 795 17.83 -21.89 2.90
C SER A 795 17.67 -20.61 2.04
N SER A 796 18.14 -19.46 2.53
CA SER A 796 17.98 -18.13 1.92
C SER A 796 19.23 -17.58 1.23
N VAL A 797 20.38 -18.28 1.30
CA VAL A 797 21.63 -17.82 0.68
C VAL A 797 21.80 -18.47 -0.70
N ALA A 798 21.90 -17.66 -1.75
CA ALA A 798 21.83 -18.10 -3.15
C ALA A 798 23.04 -18.91 -3.64
N GLU A 799 24.14 -18.96 -2.89
CA GLU A 799 25.39 -19.59 -3.29
C GLU A 799 25.91 -20.54 -2.19
N MET A 800 25.62 -21.84 -2.36
CA MET A 800 26.27 -22.89 -1.58
C MET A 800 27.68 -23.15 -2.14
N LYS A 801 28.70 -23.05 -1.27
CA LYS A 801 30.10 -22.90 -1.69
C LYS A 801 30.97 -24.15 -1.54
N VAL A 802 30.74 -24.98 -0.51
CA VAL A 802 31.49 -26.22 -0.32
C VAL A 802 30.88 -27.33 -1.16
N THR A 803 31.69 -27.99 -1.98
CA THR A 803 31.31 -29.22 -2.70
C THR A 803 31.87 -30.41 -1.94
N VAL A 804 31.13 -31.52 -1.82
CA VAL A 804 31.65 -32.78 -1.28
C VAL A 804 31.69 -33.81 -2.39
N THR A 805 32.79 -34.56 -2.44
CA THR A 805 33.00 -35.70 -3.33
C THR A 805 33.42 -36.91 -2.51
N ASP A 806 33.13 -38.10 -3.03
CA ASP A 806 33.47 -39.37 -2.35
C ASP A 806 35.00 -39.57 -2.31
N LYS A 807 35.45 -40.65 -1.69
CA LYS A 807 36.86 -41.02 -1.67
C LYS A 807 37.44 -41.02 -3.10
N PRO A 808 38.65 -40.47 -3.31
CA PRO A 808 39.32 -40.52 -4.61
C PRO A 808 39.49 -41.94 -5.13
N ASP A 809 39.50 -42.12 -6.46
CA ASP A 809 39.62 -43.44 -7.10
C ASP A 809 40.88 -44.21 -6.66
N SER A 810 41.96 -43.50 -6.34
CA SER A 810 43.19 -44.06 -5.75
C SER A 810 42.94 -44.86 -4.47
N LEU A 811 41.89 -44.53 -3.70
CA LEU A 811 41.52 -45.12 -2.42
C LEU A 811 40.31 -46.07 -2.51
N ASN A 812 39.81 -46.37 -3.72
CA ASN A 812 38.61 -47.21 -3.88
C ASN A 812 38.74 -48.62 -3.26
N GLU A 813 39.94 -49.20 -3.32
CA GLU A 813 40.24 -50.52 -2.75
C GLU A 813 40.31 -50.53 -1.22
N MET A 814 40.47 -49.37 -0.57
CA MET A 814 40.65 -49.28 0.87
C MET A 814 39.29 -49.29 1.60
N PRO A 815 39.14 -50.10 2.68
CA PRO A 815 37.91 -50.18 3.47
C PRO A 815 37.81 -49.04 4.50
N ILE A 816 38.16 -47.82 4.09
CA ILE A 816 38.17 -46.63 4.94
C ILE A 816 37.29 -45.56 4.30
N THR A 817 36.41 -44.99 5.12
CA THR A 817 35.54 -43.88 4.73
C THR A 817 36.37 -42.61 4.60
N CYS A 818 36.36 -42.00 3.42
CA CYS A 818 37.04 -40.74 3.14
C CYS A 818 36.12 -39.85 2.30
N TYR A 819 36.10 -38.55 2.59
CA TYR A 819 35.38 -37.55 1.80
C TYR A 819 36.27 -36.34 1.52
N LYS A 820 36.16 -35.79 0.32
CA LYS A 820 36.86 -34.56 -0.10
C LYS A 820 35.87 -33.39 -0.12
N HIS A 821 36.13 -32.39 0.72
CA HIS A 821 35.39 -31.13 0.79
C HIS A 821 36.18 -30.03 0.06
N GLU A 822 35.58 -29.29 -0.87
CA GLU A 822 36.30 -28.35 -1.73
C GLU A 822 35.62 -26.98 -1.84
N ILE A 823 36.41 -25.90 -1.86
CA ILE A 823 35.99 -24.52 -2.19
C ILE A 823 36.72 -23.96 -3.41
N GLY A 824 36.03 -23.05 -4.12
CA GLY A 824 36.52 -22.44 -5.36
C GLY A 824 37.53 -21.32 -5.16
N GLY A 825 38.17 -20.90 -6.26
CA GLY A 825 39.29 -19.95 -6.27
C GLY A 825 39.01 -18.52 -5.77
N GLY A 826 37.75 -18.14 -5.57
CA GLY A 826 37.34 -16.83 -5.06
C GLY A 826 36.82 -16.83 -3.62
N ASP A 827 36.75 -17.99 -2.97
CA ASP A 827 36.29 -18.15 -1.59
C ASP A 827 37.46 -18.26 -0.60
N SER A 828 37.14 -18.16 0.68
CA SER A 828 38.06 -18.42 1.79
C SER A 828 37.45 -19.45 2.75
N LEU A 829 38.30 -20.24 3.39
CA LEU A 829 37.92 -21.11 4.50
C LEU A 829 38.06 -20.32 5.82
N ALA A 830 36.95 -19.97 6.45
CA ALA A 830 36.90 -19.20 7.69
C ALA A 830 37.11 -20.05 8.96
N GLY A 831 36.88 -21.36 8.88
CA GLY A 831 37.09 -22.32 9.97
C GLY A 831 36.71 -23.75 9.56
N ILE A 832 36.99 -24.72 10.43
CA ILE A 832 36.67 -26.14 10.23
C ILE A 832 36.03 -26.70 11.50
N LYS A 833 34.82 -27.26 11.41
CA LYS A 833 34.09 -27.85 12.55
C LYS A 833 33.69 -29.31 12.29
N TYR A 834 33.46 -30.06 13.35
CA TYR A 834 32.73 -31.33 13.33
C TYR A 834 31.89 -31.50 14.59
N TYR A 835 30.97 -32.46 14.59
CA TYR A 835 30.12 -32.82 15.72
C TYR A 835 30.53 -34.19 16.26
N GLU A 836 30.94 -34.23 17.53
CA GLU A 836 31.46 -35.44 18.19
C GLU A 836 30.38 -36.54 18.24
N ASN A 837 30.66 -37.70 17.64
CA ASN A 837 29.73 -38.81 17.40
C ASN A 837 28.47 -38.41 16.56
N GLY A 838 28.51 -37.29 15.85
CA GLY A 838 27.34 -36.71 15.16
C GLY A 838 26.35 -35.96 16.06
N ASP A 839 26.68 -35.75 17.33
CA ASP A 839 25.84 -34.99 18.27
C ASP A 839 25.92 -33.48 17.98
N ALA A 840 24.83 -32.92 17.47
CA ALA A 840 24.72 -31.50 17.10
C ALA A 840 24.86 -30.51 18.28
N THR A 841 24.99 -30.99 19.52
CA THR A 841 25.31 -30.16 20.70
C THR A 841 26.79 -30.19 21.10
N LYS A 842 27.58 -31.07 20.46
CA LYS A 842 29.02 -31.29 20.74
C LYS A 842 29.88 -30.85 19.56
N ARG A 843 29.69 -29.62 19.09
CA ARG A 843 30.59 -28.96 18.14
C ARG A 843 32.02 -28.99 18.65
N LYS A 844 32.97 -29.30 17.76
CA LYS A 844 34.41 -29.22 17.97
C LYS A 844 35.01 -28.39 16.83
N ASN A 845 35.92 -27.48 17.17
CA ASN A 845 36.68 -26.69 16.18
C ASN A 845 38.02 -27.39 15.89
N ILE A 846 38.39 -27.53 14.62
CA ILE A 846 39.70 -28.07 14.24
C ILE A 846 40.70 -26.91 14.19
N THR A 847 41.50 -26.80 15.25
CA THR A 847 42.64 -25.88 15.34
C THR A 847 43.94 -26.69 15.27
N ALA A 848 44.98 -26.14 14.63
CA ALA A 848 46.29 -26.80 14.52
C ALA A 848 47.42 -25.78 14.39
N ALA A 849 48.62 -26.12 14.89
CA ALA A 849 49.79 -25.26 14.71
C ALA A 849 50.15 -25.11 13.23
N GLY A 850 50.20 -23.87 12.74
CA GLY A 850 50.45 -23.56 11.33
C GLY A 850 49.20 -23.62 10.42
N LEU A 851 48.01 -23.70 11.01
CA LEU A 851 46.73 -23.50 10.33
C LEU A 851 46.11 -22.17 10.82
N TYR A 852 46.09 -21.16 9.96
CA TYR A 852 45.59 -19.82 10.27
C TYR A 852 44.37 -19.54 9.40
N PHE A 853 43.27 -19.10 10.01
CA PHE A 853 42.05 -18.70 9.31
C PHE A 853 41.96 -17.17 9.26
N PRO A 854 41.40 -16.57 8.19
CA PRO A 854 40.83 -17.24 7.01
C PRO A 854 41.89 -17.71 6.02
N ILE A 855 41.69 -18.88 5.40
CA ILE A 855 42.58 -19.40 4.35
C ILE A 855 41.97 -19.05 2.99
N SER A 856 42.57 -18.12 2.26
CA SER A 856 42.01 -17.61 1.01
C SER A 856 42.38 -18.45 -0.22
N GLY A 857 41.46 -18.56 -1.17
CA GLY A 857 41.66 -19.26 -2.45
C GLY A 857 41.18 -20.71 -2.44
N SER A 858 41.28 -21.35 -3.61
CA SER A 858 40.79 -22.72 -3.81
C SER A 858 41.54 -23.69 -2.90
N LEU A 859 40.80 -24.55 -2.22
CA LEU A 859 41.31 -25.42 -1.18
C LEU A 859 40.42 -26.65 -1.01
N SER A 860 41.06 -27.80 -0.79
CA SER A 860 40.41 -29.09 -0.57
C SER A 860 40.80 -29.66 0.80
N VAL A 861 39.82 -30.18 1.53
CA VAL A 861 39.99 -30.86 2.81
C VAL A 861 39.52 -32.30 2.67
N TYR A 862 40.47 -33.22 2.64
CA TYR A 862 40.23 -34.67 2.64
C TYR A 862 40.10 -35.11 4.09
N THR A 863 39.02 -35.81 4.41
CA THR A 863 38.68 -36.21 5.78
C THR A 863 38.52 -37.71 5.86
N PHE A 864 39.19 -38.34 6.82
CA PHE A 864 39.20 -39.79 7.03
C PHE A 864 38.53 -40.14 8.36
N TYR A 865 37.72 -41.20 8.35
CA TYR A 865 36.92 -41.63 9.49
C TYR A 865 37.21 -43.09 9.85
N CYS A 866 37.24 -43.41 11.14
CA CYS A 866 37.21 -44.78 11.64
C CYS A 866 35.76 -45.20 11.93
N LYS A 867 35.53 -46.05 12.95
CA LYS A 867 34.19 -46.56 13.29
C LYS A 867 33.26 -45.51 13.92
N ASP A 868 33.80 -44.55 14.67
CA ASP A 868 33.05 -43.77 15.65
C ASP A 868 32.48 -42.44 15.12
N LYS A 869 32.15 -42.37 13.82
CA LYS A 869 31.69 -41.17 13.07
C LYS A 869 32.59 -39.93 13.06
N ASP A 870 33.57 -39.84 13.96
CA ASP A 870 34.48 -38.71 14.09
C ASP A 870 35.57 -38.71 13.01
N PRO A 871 35.98 -37.53 12.52
CA PRO A 871 37.17 -37.40 11.70
C PRO A 871 38.42 -37.65 12.55
N VAL A 872 39.33 -38.52 12.09
CA VAL A 872 40.57 -38.86 12.81
C VAL A 872 41.83 -38.28 12.17
N LEU A 873 41.79 -38.06 10.86
CA LEU A 873 42.91 -37.58 10.05
C LEU A 873 42.35 -36.69 8.94
N ILE A 874 43.02 -35.58 8.66
CA ILE A 874 42.71 -34.70 7.53
C ILE A 874 43.96 -34.37 6.72
N TYR A 875 43.78 -34.14 5.43
CA TYR A 875 44.77 -33.47 4.56
C TYR A 875 44.15 -32.18 4.01
N ILE A 876 44.88 -31.08 4.08
CA ILE A 876 44.46 -29.78 3.56
C ILE A 876 45.37 -29.40 2.41
N GLU A 877 44.80 -29.29 1.21
CA GLU A 877 45.43 -28.95 -0.06
C GLU A 877 45.05 -27.54 -0.51
N GLY A 878 45.97 -26.78 -1.09
CA GLY A 878 45.70 -25.46 -1.66
C GLY A 878 45.71 -24.33 -0.63
N GLY A 879 44.96 -23.26 -0.90
CA GLY A 879 44.99 -22.01 -0.15
C GLY A 879 46.17 -21.09 -0.50
N LYS A 880 46.14 -19.86 0.06
CA LYS A 880 47.16 -18.82 -0.11
C LYS A 880 47.51 -18.21 1.27
N PRO A 881 48.71 -18.46 1.82
CA PRO A 881 49.74 -19.37 1.32
C PRO A 881 49.28 -20.84 1.31
N GLY A 882 49.90 -21.65 0.46
CA GLY A 882 49.54 -23.07 0.32
C GLY A 882 49.74 -23.86 1.61
N VAL A 883 48.70 -24.58 2.05
CA VAL A 883 48.72 -25.38 3.27
C VAL A 883 49.45 -26.70 3.03
N ASN A 884 48.92 -27.55 2.13
CA ASN A 884 49.47 -28.82 1.64
C ASN A 884 50.02 -29.74 2.74
N LYS A 885 49.25 -29.99 3.81
CA LYS A 885 49.70 -30.67 5.04
C LYS A 885 48.66 -31.66 5.59
N TRP A 886 49.20 -32.70 6.22
CA TRP A 886 48.46 -33.70 7.01
C TRP A 886 48.34 -33.27 8.48
N PHE A 887 47.17 -33.48 9.08
CA PHE A 887 46.89 -33.24 10.50
C PHE A 887 46.08 -34.40 11.08
N LYS A 888 46.44 -34.89 12.26
CA LYS A 888 45.68 -35.93 12.99
C LYS A 888 44.97 -35.36 14.22
N LYS A 889 43.84 -35.97 14.59
CA LYS A 889 43.16 -35.75 15.88
C LYS A 889 44.15 -36.08 17.00
N SER A 890 44.15 -35.27 18.06
CA SER A 890 44.94 -35.56 19.26
C SER A 890 44.30 -36.69 20.06
N ASP A 891 45.12 -37.50 20.74
CA ASP A 891 44.67 -38.55 21.67
C ASP A 891 43.75 -37.97 22.78
N ASP A 892 43.95 -36.69 23.12
CA ASP A 892 43.02 -35.88 23.90
C ASP A 892 42.15 -35.06 22.95
N GLY A 893 40.88 -35.44 22.81
CA GLY A 893 39.93 -34.81 21.89
C GLY A 893 39.61 -33.33 22.14
N ASN A 894 40.16 -32.73 23.21
CA ASN A 894 40.07 -31.29 23.49
C ASN A 894 41.35 -30.52 23.15
N LYS A 895 42.44 -31.19 22.76
CA LYS A 895 43.69 -30.53 22.33
C LYS A 895 43.67 -30.20 20.83
N PRO A 896 44.45 -29.18 20.38
CA PRO A 896 44.66 -28.91 18.96
C PRO A 896 45.16 -30.14 18.20
N TRP A 897 44.79 -30.22 16.93
CA TRP A 897 45.20 -31.26 16.00
C TRP A 897 46.71 -31.17 15.72
N VAL A 898 47.35 -32.32 15.59
CA VAL A 898 48.80 -32.44 15.47
C VAL A 898 49.17 -32.56 13.99
N ARG A 899 49.98 -31.63 13.49
CA ARG A 899 50.55 -31.69 12.15
C ARG A 899 51.51 -32.89 12.04
N LEU A 900 51.34 -33.72 11.02
CA LEU A 900 52.32 -34.75 10.66
C LEU A 900 53.42 -34.11 9.80
N SER A 901 54.67 -34.17 10.25
CA SER A 901 55.77 -33.46 9.59
C SER A 901 56.47 -34.25 8.49
N ASN A 902 56.64 -35.57 8.66
CA ASN A 902 57.33 -36.46 7.70
C ASN A 902 56.70 -37.87 7.60
N GLU A 903 55.58 -38.12 8.29
CA GLU A 903 55.03 -39.48 8.45
C GLU A 903 54.18 -39.96 7.26
N LEU A 904 53.71 -39.03 6.44
CA LEU A 904 52.96 -39.26 5.19
C LEU A 904 53.58 -38.40 4.09
N PRO A 905 53.50 -38.80 2.81
CA PRO A 905 54.02 -37.99 1.71
C PRO A 905 53.26 -36.67 1.61
N ASN A 906 53.96 -35.60 1.22
CA ASN A 906 53.36 -34.30 0.87
C ASN A 906 52.71 -34.34 -0.53
N GLU A 907 51.99 -35.43 -0.82
CA GLU A 907 51.23 -35.65 -2.04
C GLU A 907 49.74 -35.66 -1.70
N ILE A 908 48.92 -35.26 -2.67
CA ILE A 908 47.47 -35.23 -2.54
C ILE A 908 46.89 -36.66 -2.58
N PRO A 909 45.82 -36.99 -1.83
CA PRO A 909 45.29 -38.35 -1.77
C PRO A 909 44.89 -38.95 -3.13
N ASP A 910 44.43 -38.16 -4.10
CA ASP A 910 44.11 -38.58 -5.47
C ASP A 910 45.32 -39.20 -6.21
N ASN A 911 46.54 -38.81 -5.82
CA ASN A 911 47.78 -39.30 -6.42
C ASN A 911 48.35 -40.55 -5.74
N PHE A 912 47.69 -41.13 -4.73
CA PHE A 912 48.14 -42.33 -4.00
C PHE A 912 47.96 -43.62 -4.82
N LYS A 913 48.60 -43.69 -5.99
CA LYS A 913 48.59 -44.87 -6.88
C LYS A 913 49.51 -45.97 -6.37
N GLU A 914 50.61 -45.61 -5.72
CA GLU A 914 51.62 -46.55 -5.22
C GLU A 914 51.17 -47.25 -3.94
N CYS A 915 51.39 -48.57 -3.91
CA CYS A 915 51.13 -49.47 -2.80
C CYS A 915 51.68 -48.95 -1.46
N ASP A 916 52.95 -48.53 -1.44
CA ASP A 916 53.68 -48.12 -0.24
C ASP A 916 53.09 -46.84 0.39
N LYS A 917 52.53 -45.94 -0.43
CA LYS A 917 51.86 -44.72 0.03
C LYS A 917 50.53 -45.04 0.72
N LYS A 918 49.75 -45.98 0.15
CA LYS A 918 48.53 -46.52 0.78
C LYS A 918 48.83 -47.25 2.09
N THR A 919 49.90 -48.06 2.13
CA THR A 919 50.34 -48.77 3.34
C THR A 919 50.72 -47.79 4.47
N LYS A 920 51.50 -46.75 4.19
CA LYS A 920 51.84 -45.72 5.20
C LYS A 920 50.61 -44.97 5.72
N LEU A 921 49.64 -44.67 4.86
CA LEU A 921 48.36 -44.08 5.26
C LEU A 921 47.59 -45.02 6.21
N LEU A 922 47.55 -46.32 5.91
CA LEU A 922 46.93 -47.34 6.76
C LEU A 922 47.64 -47.56 8.09
N GLU A 923 48.97 -47.52 8.12
CA GLU A 923 49.73 -47.58 9.38
C GLU A 923 49.36 -46.39 10.28
N GLN A 924 49.21 -45.19 9.73
CA GLN A 924 48.81 -44.00 10.48
C GLN A 924 47.36 -44.06 10.96
N LEU A 925 46.45 -44.52 10.11
CA LEU A 925 45.05 -44.72 10.48
C LEU A 925 44.90 -45.85 11.52
N GLY A 926 45.73 -46.90 11.44
CA GLY A 926 45.81 -47.97 12.44
C GLY A 926 46.26 -47.47 13.82
N LYS A 927 47.24 -46.56 13.87
CA LYS A 927 47.64 -45.85 15.11
C LYS A 927 46.50 -44.99 15.69
N LEU A 928 45.57 -44.54 14.85
CA LEU A 928 44.37 -43.78 15.22
C LEU A 928 43.15 -44.67 15.49
N GLY A 929 43.32 -45.99 15.59
CA GLY A 929 42.25 -46.94 15.93
C GLY A 929 41.38 -47.41 14.75
N CYS A 930 41.69 -47.04 13.51
CA CYS A 930 41.02 -47.61 12.34
C CYS A 930 41.43 -49.08 12.15
N PRO A 931 40.53 -49.96 11.64
CA PRO A 931 40.89 -51.32 11.26
C PRO A 931 42.00 -51.35 10.20
N ASN A 932 43.06 -52.11 10.45
CA ASN A 932 44.25 -52.20 9.61
C ASN A 932 44.33 -53.52 8.81
N SER A 933 43.21 -54.20 8.58
CA SER A 933 43.14 -55.54 7.97
C SER A 933 43.29 -55.57 6.45
N TRP A 934 43.67 -54.45 5.81
CA TRP A 934 43.89 -54.38 4.37
C TRP A 934 45.38 -54.43 4.06
N HIS A 935 45.78 -55.40 3.23
CA HIS A 935 47.12 -55.48 2.67
C HIS A 935 47.05 -55.23 1.17
N CYS A 936 47.85 -54.27 0.71
CA CYS A 936 48.04 -54.05 -0.72
C CYS A 936 48.75 -55.27 -1.33
N SER A 937 48.03 -56.06 -2.12
CA SER A 937 48.64 -57.11 -2.92
C SER A 937 49.36 -56.47 -4.10
N GLN A 938 50.70 -56.35 -4.01
CA GLN A 938 51.50 -56.04 -5.19
C GLN A 938 51.33 -57.19 -6.19
N ASN A 939 50.57 -56.95 -7.26
CA ASN A 939 50.55 -57.86 -8.40
C ASN A 939 51.95 -57.87 -9.03
N SER A 940 52.73 -58.89 -8.67
CA SER A 940 54.04 -59.16 -9.25
C SER A 940 53.90 -59.24 -10.76
N SER A 941 54.62 -58.37 -11.47
CA SER A 941 54.55 -58.29 -12.93
C SER A 941 54.92 -59.65 -13.53
N GLY A 942 53.98 -60.23 -14.27
CA GLY A 942 54.14 -61.58 -14.82
C GLY A 942 55.32 -61.66 -15.78
N THR A 943 56.22 -62.61 -15.52
CA THR A 943 57.31 -62.99 -16.41
C THR A 943 56.78 -63.31 -17.81
N THR A 944 57.36 -62.67 -18.82
CA THR A 944 57.08 -62.95 -20.23
C THR A 944 57.44 -64.40 -20.57
N MET A 945 56.45 -65.22 -20.95
CA MET A 945 56.70 -66.46 -21.68
C MET A 945 56.49 -66.26 -23.18
N VAL A 946 57.42 -66.81 -23.96
CA VAL A 946 57.48 -66.70 -25.41
C VAL A 946 56.40 -67.55 -26.07
N GLY A 947 55.59 -66.95 -26.94
CA GLY A 947 54.70 -67.65 -27.88
C GLY A 947 55.27 -67.61 -29.29
N ILE A 948 55.38 -68.77 -29.94
CA ILE A 948 55.85 -68.90 -31.33
C ILE A 948 54.66 -69.06 -32.28
N SER A 949 54.50 -68.12 -33.24
CA SER A 949 53.88 -68.24 -34.58
C SER A 949 52.42 -68.76 -34.70
N TYR A 950 51.61 -68.42 -35.71
CA TYR A 950 51.89 -67.93 -37.07
C TYR A 950 50.85 -66.89 -37.57
N ASN A 951 51.32 -65.97 -38.41
CA ASN A 951 50.67 -65.19 -39.49
C ASN A 951 49.16 -65.43 -39.80
N ASN A 952 48.37 -64.40 -40.14
CA ASN A 952 48.55 -63.71 -41.42
C ASN A 952 47.99 -62.27 -41.52
N SER A 953 48.80 -61.37 -42.12
CA SER A 953 48.49 -60.18 -42.97
C SER A 953 47.31 -59.23 -42.60
N ILE A 954 47.46 -57.93 -42.31
CA ILE A 954 48.15 -56.80 -43.03
C ILE A 954 47.46 -56.45 -44.37
N PRO A 955 47.26 -55.16 -44.81
CA PRO A 955 47.63 -53.84 -44.23
C PRO A 955 46.55 -52.70 -44.22
N HIS A 956 46.89 -51.60 -43.52
CA HIS A 956 46.65 -50.14 -43.76
C HIS A 956 45.24 -49.59 -44.16
N ASP A 957 44.62 -48.59 -43.49
CA ASP A 957 45.05 -47.20 -43.14
C ASP A 957 45.04 -46.25 -44.38
N PRO A 958 44.84 -44.89 -44.33
CA PRO A 958 44.53 -43.98 -43.21
C PRO A 958 43.40 -42.92 -43.48
N ASN A 959 43.13 -42.09 -42.45
CA ASN A 959 42.88 -40.63 -42.49
C ASN A 959 41.62 -39.95 -43.12
N ASN A 960 41.07 -39.03 -42.32
CA ASN A 960 40.84 -37.58 -42.59
C ASN A 960 39.40 -37.01 -42.71
N SER A 961 39.28 -35.77 -42.20
CA SER A 961 38.34 -34.68 -42.58
C SER A 961 36.83 -34.93 -42.41
N ALA A 962 36.12 -34.20 -41.54
CA ALA A 962 35.79 -32.76 -41.58
C ALA A 962 34.65 -32.39 -42.57
N VAL A 963 33.99 -31.27 -42.29
CA VAL A 963 32.94 -30.55 -43.06
C VAL A 963 31.48 -30.71 -42.57
N SER A 964 30.82 -29.56 -42.58
CA SER A 964 29.46 -29.19 -42.18
C SER A 964 28.29 -29.91 -42.86
N GLY A 965 27.11 -29.90 -42.22
CA GLY A 965 25.82 -30.13 -42.90
C GLY A 965 24.63 -29.65 -42.06
N GLN A 966 23.74 -28.85 -42.65
CA GLN A 966 22.55 -28.30 -41.99
C GLN A 966 21.35 -29.27 -42.03
N GLY A 967 20.46 -29.13 -41.03
CA GLY A 967 19.01 -29.08 -41.27
C GLY A 967 18.23 -30.40 -41.28
N GLY A 968 16.97 -30.31 -40.84
CA GLY A 968 16.00 -31.41 -40.95
C GLY A 968 15.06 -31.51 -39.75
N ALA A 969 13.92 -30.81 -39.80
CA ALA A 969 12.85 -31.02 -38.84
C ALA A 969 12.12 -32.35 -39.11
N GLY A 970 11.82 -33.12 -38.06
CA GLY A 970 11.08 -34.38 -38.18
C GLY A 970 10.30 -34.70 -36.90
N ARG A 971 8.98 -34.58 -36.96
CA ARG A 971 8.08 -35.20 -35.96
C ARG A 971 8.11 -36.71 -36.12
N ASN A 972 8.05 -37.44 -35.00
CA ASN A 972 7.19 -38.62 -34.79
C ASN A 972 7.20 -38.91 -33.26
N GLN A 973 6.04 -38.86 -32.61
CA GLN A 973 5.09 -39.96 -32.40
C GLN A 973 5.57 -41.01 -31.39
N ALA A 974 4.67 -41.35 -30.48
CA ALA A 974 4.93 -42.15 -29.29
C ALA A 974 5.15 -43.64 -29.60
N ASN A 975 5.76 -44.34 -28.64
CA ASN A 975 5.16 -45.58 -28.15
C ASN A 975 5.56 -45.87 -26.70
N ASP A 976 4.62 -46.47 -25.96
CA ASP A 976 4.82 -46.98 -24.61
C ASP A 976 5.77 -48.17 -24.57
N THR A 977 6.63 -48.20 -23.55
CA THR A 977 7.02 -49.44 -22.86
C THR A 977 7.15 -49.16 -21.38
N LYS A 978 6.11 -49.51 -20.61
CA LYS A 978 6.21 -49.67 -19.14
C LYS A 978 6.82 -51.05 -18.83
N GLY A 979 7.73 -51.08 -17.88
CA GLY A 979 8.25 -52.30 -17.25
C GLY A 979 8.59 -51.99 -15.79
N ASP A 980 8.00 -52.73 -14.87
CA ASP A 980 7.99 -52.43 -13.44
C ASP A 980 9.22 -52.96 -12.69
N THR A 981 9.78 -52.20 -11.74
CA THR A 981 10.52 -52.72 -10.56
C THR A 981 10.74 -51.66 -9.44
N TRP A 982 9.68 -51.16 -8.78
CA TRP A 982 9.83 -50.37 -7.52
C TRP A 982 8.63 -50.61 -6.58
N SER A 983 8.71 -51.60 -5.68
CA SER A 983 7.64 -51.95 -4.73
C SER A 983 8.13 -52.17 -3.29
N TRP A 984 8.98 -51.27 -2.77
CA TRP A 984 9.45 -51.35 -1.37
C TRP A 984 9.58 -50.01 -0.61
N PHE A 985 9.28 -48.87 -1.24
CA PHE A 985 9.47 -47.54 -0.62
C PHE A 985 8.17 -46.76 -0.28
N SER A 986 6.98 -47.29 -0.57
CA SER A 986 5.70 -46.61 -0.27
C SER A 986 5.26 -46.71 1.20
N ASP A 987 5.62 -47.80 1.89
CA ASP A 987 4.89 -48.23 3.10
C ASP A 987 5.33 -47.53 4.40
N ILE A 988 6.35 -46.67 4.33
CA ILE A 988 6.82 -45.88 5.49
C ILE A 988 6.14 -44.50 5.55
N PHE A 989 5.76 -43.90 4.41
CA PHE A 989 5.20 -42.54 4.39
C PHE A 989 3.70 -42.47 4.69
N GLN A 990 2.93 -43.52 4.38
CA GLN A 990 1.49 -43.57 4.67
C GLN A 990 1.19 -43.65 6.18
N THR A 991 2.03 -44.39 6.91
CA THR A 991 1.75 -44.83 8.29
C THR A 991 1.87 -43.73 9.33
N THR A 992 2.67 -42.68 9.08
CA THR A 992 2.83 -41.55 10.01
C THR A 992 1.72 -40.50 9.86
N PHE A 993 1.15 -40.33 8.67
CA PHE A 993 0.15 -39.29 8.40
C PHE A 993 -1.23 -39.63 9.00
N ASP A 994 -1.63 -40.90 8.94
CA ASP A 994 -2.91 -41.38 9.52
C ASP A 994 -2.93 -41.42 11.06
N SER A 995 -1.77 -41.34 11.72
CA SER A 995 -1.67 -41.30 13.18
C SER A 995 -1.97 -39.90 13.75
N LEU A 996 -1.64 -38.82 13.01
CA LEU A 996 -1.94 -37.45 13.45
C LEU A 996 -3.43 -37.08 13.35
N LEU A 997 -4.15 -37.62 12.37
CA LEU A 997 -5.54 -37.28 12.09
C LEU A 997 -6.56 -37.93 13.06
N LYS A 998 -6.15 -38.90 13.88
CA LYS A 998 -7.03 -39.60 14.84
C LYS A 998 -7.09 -38.96 16.25
N SER A 999 -6.23 -37.99 16.57
CA SER A 999 -6.13 -37.44 17.93
C SER A 999 -7.07 -36.26 18.27
N GLN A 1000 -7.88 -35.75 17.32
CA GLN A 1000 -8.73 -34.54 17.54
C GLN A 1000 -10.25 -34.76 17.47
N LYS A 1001 -10.74 -36.00 17.58
CA LYS A 1001 -12.19 -36.28 17.64
C LYS A 1001 -12.55 -37.21 18.81
N ASN A 1002 -12.57 -36.68 20.03
CA ASN A 1002 -13.35 -37.24 21.13
C ASN A 1002 -13.63 -36.20 22.23
N THR A 1003 -14.71 -36.43 22.99
CA THR A 1003 -15.42 -35.48 23.88
C THR A 1003 -16.15 -34.33 23.15
N LYS A 1004 -17.43 -34.03 23.44
CA LYS A 1004 -18.37 -34.57 24.44
C LYS A 1004 -19.80 -34.58 23.86
N LYS A 1005 -20.55 -35.68 24.05
CA LYS A 1005 -21.93 -35.88 23.60
C LYS A 1005 -22.81 -36.34 24.76
N THR A 1006 -23.77 -35.51 25.18
CA THR A 1006 -24.99 -35.88 25.92
C THR A 1006 -26.03 -34.81 25.56
N THR A 1007 -26.95 -35.03 24.62
CA THR A 1007 -28.27 -35.70 24.77
C THR A 1007 -29.21 -34.95 25.73
N GLU A 1008 -30.24 -34.27 25.19
CA GLU A 1008 -31.65 -34.61 25.41
C GLU A 1008 -32.63 -33.74 24.57
N THR A 1009 -33.81 -34.31 24.33
CA THR A 1009 -35.01 -33.80 23.63
C THR A 1009 -36.19 -34.61 24.23
N PRO A 1010 -37.48 -34.21 24.12
CA PRO A 1010 -38.06 -33.02 23.49
C PRO A 1010 -39.16 -32.31 24.33
N GLU A 1011 -39.83 -31.34 23.70
CA GLU A 1011 -41.28 -31.05 23.82
C GLU A 1011 -41.94 -30.47 25.10
N ASN A 1012 -42.42 -29.23 24.91
CA ASN A 1012 -43.83 -28.79 24.99
C ASN A 1012 -44.45 -28.20 26.29
N SER A 1013 -45.16 -27.09 26.02
CA SER A 1013 -46.34 -26.54 26.71
C SER A 1013 -46.21 -25.57 27.91
N LYS A 1014 -46.83 -24.41 27.68
CA LYS A 1014 -47.68 -23.58 28.57
C LYS A 1014 -47.09 -22.96 29.85
N THR A 1015 -46.93 -21.63 29.76
CA THR A 1015 -47.72 -20.61 30.48
C THR A 1015 -47.80 -20.63 32.02
N GLN A 1016 -47.65 -19.42 32.56
CA GLN A 1016 -48.33 -18.83 33.74
C GLN A 1016 -47.51 -18.67 35.06
N THR A 1017 -47.40 -17.39 35.44
CA THR A 1017 -47.35 -16.83 36.80
C THR A 1017 -46.16 -17.11 37.75
N ALA A 1018 -45.55 -15.99 38.17
CA ALA A 1018 -44.87 -15.79 39.45
C ALA A 1018 -45.93 -15.61 40.59
N PRO A 1019 -45.61 -15.26 41.85
CA PRO A 1019 -44.30 -14.94 42.45
C PRO A 1019 -44.09 -15.58 43.86
N ASP A 1020 -43.18 -14.97 44.64
CA ASP A 1020 -42.98 -15.02 46.10
C ASP A 1020 -42.45 -16.35 46.70
N ASP A 1021 -41.32 -16.42 47.42
CA ASP A 1021 -40.72 -15.65 48.54
C ASP A 1021 -40.95 -16.35 49.91
N GLN A 1022 -40.11 -16.03 50.90
CA GLN A 1022 -40.02 -16.55 52.27
C GLN A 1022 -39.12 -17.78 52.52
N SER A 1023 -37.83 -17.47 52.51
CA SER A 1023 -36.92 -17.52 53.68
C SER A 1023 -37.31 -18.24 55.00
N HIS A 1024 -36.24 -18.61 55.72
CA HIS A 1024 -36.14 -19.07 57.13
C HIS A 1024 -36.55 -20.53 57.42
N GLY A 1025 -35.74 -21.33 58.14
CA GLY A 1025 -34.41 -21.07 58.70
C GLY A 1025 -33.98 -22.14 59.71
N SER A 1026 -33.14 -21.74 60.67
CA SER A 1026 -32.86 -22.42 61.96
C SER A 1026 -31.68 -23.43 62.06
N THR A 1027 -30.55 -22.90 62.58
CA THR A 1027 -29.98 -23.27 63.90
C THR A 1027 -28.96 -24.43 64.05
N ARG A 1028 -27.73 -24.00 64.39
CA ARG A 1028 -26.72 -24.54 65.35
C ARG A 1028 -26.49 -26.06 65.51
N GLN A 1029 -25.23 -26.47 65.36
CA GLN A 1029 -24.25 -26.92 66.40
C GLN A 1029 -23.05 -27.62 65.71
N LEU A 1030 -21.83 -27.79 66.26
CA LEU A 1030 -21.00 -27.12 67.30
C LEU A 1030 -19.57 -27.73 67.21
N GLY A 1031 -18.50 -26.96 67.47
CA GLY A 1031 -17.10 -27.44 67.55
C GLY A 1031 -16.13 -26.62 66.68
N SER A 1032 -15.12 -25.89 67.23
CA SER A 1032 -13.84 -26.34 67.85
C SER A 1032 -12.89 -27.00 66.85
N SER A 1033 -11.58 -26.68 66.74
CA SER A 1033 -10.67 -25.87 67.57
C SER A 1033 -9.45 -25.40 66.74
N GLU A 1034 -8.76 -24.32 67.16
CA GLU A 1034 -7.27 -24.11 67.10
C GLU A 1034 -6.46 -24.26 65.77
N LYS A 1035 -5.34 -23.56 65.49
CA LYS A 1035 -4.60 -22.42 66.12
C LYS A 1035 -3.53 -21.89 65.12
N SER A 1036 -2.77 -20.88 65.53
CA SER A 1036 -1.39 -20.56 65.06
C SER A 1036 -1.25 -19.72 63.77
N THR A 1037 -0.42 -18.67 63.69
CA THR A 1037 -0.15 -17.52 64.60
C THR A 1037 0.54 -16.42 63.79
N THR A 1038 0.41 -15.17 64.20
CA THR A 1038 1.17 -14.03 63.67
C THR A 1038 2.10 -13.49 64.76
N GLU A 1039 3.33 -13.12 64.38
CA GLU A 1039 4.23 -12.24 65.15
C GLU A 1039 4.38 -10.92 64.36
N GLN A 1040 4.53 -9.73 64.95
CA GLN A 1040 4.46 -9.29 66.36
C GLN A 1040 4.20 -7.76 66.36
N ASN A 1041 3.41 -7.27 67.34
CA ASN A 1041 3.63 -6.12 68.26
C ASN A 1041 4.16 -4.75 67.72
N TYR A 1042 3.82 -3.56 68.23
CA TYR A 1042 3.01 -3.04 69.36
C TYR A 1042 2.54 -1.59 68.96
N GLU A 1043 1.86 -0.70 69.72
CA GLU A 1043 1.53 -0.58 71.15
C GLU A 1043 0.25 0.28 71.41
N GLU A 1044 0.18 0.92 72.59
CA GLU A 1044 -0.79 1.83 73.23
C GLU A 1044 -0.85 3.30 72.70
N ALA A 1045 -1.79 4.20 73.05
CA ALA A 1045 -3.07 4.14 73.82
C ALA A 1045 -3.92 5.44 73.66
N SER A 1046 -5.20 5.37 74.11
CA SER A 1046 -6.06 6.49 74.59
C SER A 1046 -6.61 7.49 73.52
N ASP A 1047 -7.74 8.20 73.69
CA ASP A 1047 -8.70 8.25 74.81
C ASP A 1047 -10.11 8.76 74.38
N LYS A 1048 -11.11 8.53 75.23
CA LYS A 1048 -12.37 9.28 75.48
C LYS A 1048 -13.41 9.60 74.36
N ARG A 1049 -14.59 8.99 74.61
CA ARG A 1049 -15.93 9.62 74.78
C ARG A 1049 -16.57 10.40 73.61
N GLY A 1050 -17.67 9.80 73.12
CA GLY A 1050 -18.99 10.22 73.59
C GLY A 1050 -19.93 10.86 72.55
N PRO A 1051 -21.27 10.71 72.68
CA PRO A 1051 -22.18 10.79 71.54
C PRO A 1051 -23.21 11.94 71.59
N GLY A 1052 -23.86 12.24 70.45
CA GLY A 1052 -24.89 13.28 70.34
C GLY A 1052 -25.87 13.08 69.16
N GLN A 1053 -26.94 12.33 69.41
CA GLN A 1053 -28.23 12.34 68.71
C GLN A 1053 -28.98 13.69 68.91
N PRO A 1054 -30.23 13.92 68.42
CA PRO A 1054 -30.89 13.55 67.14
C PRO A 1054 -31.87 14.63 66.54
N VAL A 1055 -32.23 14.56 65.23
CA VAL A 1055 -33.63 14.68 64.64
C VAL A 1055 -34.45 16.00 64.89
N PRO A 1056 -35.62 16.36 64.25
CA PRO A 1056 -36.38 15.90 63.04
C PRO A 1056 -36.69 16.98 61.95
N ARG A 1057 -37.45 16.56 60.91
CA ARG A 1057 -38.47 17.34 60.12
C ARG A 1057 -37.96 18.36 59.08
N GLU A 1058 -38.60 18.61 57.93
CA GLU A 1058 -39.90 18.13 57.36
C GLU A 1058 -39.93 18.20 55.80
N SER A 1059 -40.93 17.56 55.18
CA SER A 1059 -41.55 17.82 53.84
C SER A 1059 -40.74 17.89 52.52
N GLU A 1060 -40.97 16.87 51.69
CA GLU A 1060 -41.44 16.91 50.27
C GLU A 1060 -40.68 17.59 49.10
N SER A 1061 -40.47 16.75 48.08
CA SER A 1061 -40.46 17.07 46.62
C SER A 1061 -39.37 17.99 46.04
N GLY A 1062 -38.62 17.48 45.07
CA GLY A 1062 -37.59 18.27 44.37
C GLY A 1062 -36.77 17.45 43.38
N THR A 1063 -37.27 17.30 42.15
CA THR A 1063 -36.57 16.64 41.05
C THR A 1063 -35.31 17.44 40.68
N SER A 1064 -34.12 16.85 40.84
CA SER A 1064 -32.85 17.57 40.68
C SER A 1064 -32.52 17.86 39.21
N SER A 1065 -32.24 19.12 38.91
CA SER A 1065 -31.83 19.65 37.62
C SER A 1065 -30.34 19.44 37.33
N LEU A 1066 -30.00 19.37 36.04
CA LEU A 1066 -28.63 19.48 35.53
C LEU A 1066 -28.17 20.95 35.51
N PRO A 1067 -26.85 21.23 35.57
CA PRO A 1067 -26.33 22.59 35.69
C PRO A 1067 -26.48 23.42 34.40
N PRO A 1068 -26.65 24.75 34.51
CA PRO A 1068 -26.97 25.61 33.37
C PRO A 1068 -25.76 25.99 32.50
N GLU A 1069 -26.05 26.09 31.21
CA GLU A 1069 -25.17 26.58 30.15
C GLU A 1069 -25.05 28.12 30.18
N ALA A 1070 -23.85 28.65 29.91
CA ALA A 1070 -23.59 30.09 30.01
C ALA A 1070 -24.10 30.85 28.77
N LYS A 1071 -25.00 31.82 28.98
CA LYS A 1071 -25.48 32.73 27.92
C LYS A 1071 -24.47 33.83 27.58
N PRO A 1072 -24.45 34.34 26.34
CA PRO A 1072 -23.64 35.50 25.94
C PRO A 1072 -24.12 36.80 26.60
N PRO A 1073 -23.26 37.83 26.70
CA PRO A 1073 -23.59 39.11 27.34
C PRO A 1073 -24.57 39.97 26.51
N PRO A 1074 -25.40 40.80 27.17
CA PRO A 1074 -26.40 41.64 26.52
C PRO A 1074 -25.80 42.89 25.84
N PRO A 1075 -26.51 43.52 24.88
CA PRO A 1075 -26.08 44.76 24.23
C PRO A 1075 -26.11 45.93 25.22
N GLY A 1076 -24.95 46.54 25.46
CA GLY A 1076 -24.81 47.72 26.32
C GLY A 1076 -25.32 48.99 25.64
N THR A 1077 -26.28 49.65 26.29
CA THR A 1077 -26.71 51.02 25.97
C THR A 1077 -25.53 51.99 26.01
N GLY A 1078 -25.41 52.86 25.00
CA GLY A 1078 -24.31 53.80 24.88
C GLY A 1078 -24.35 54.96 25.91
N PRO A 1079 -23.19 55.57 26.23
CA PRO A 1079 -23.13 56.81 27.00
C PRO A 1079 -23.21 58.05 26.12
N ALA A 1080 -23.79 59.11 26.70
CA ALA A 1080 -24.06 60.42 26.14
C ALA A 1080 -22.85 61.15 25.51
N ALA A 1081 -23.15 62.04 24.57
CA ALA A 1081 -22.23 63.06 24.09
C ALA A 1081 -22.02 64.19 25.13
N PRO A 1082 -20.86 64.86 25.12
CA PRO A 1082 -20.72 66.26 25.51
C PRO A 1082 -21.08 67.19 24.35
N ALA A 1083 -21.51 68.41 24.67
CA ALA A 1083 -22.05 69.39 23.72
C ALA A 1083 -21.11 70.59 23.46
N GLU A 1084 -21.50 71.42 22.48
CA GLU A 1084 -21.02 72.81 22.20
C GLU A 1084 -19.56 72.94 21.71
N GLU A 1085 -19.24 73.73 20.67
CA GLU A 1085 -19.56 75.16 20.55
C GLU A 1085 -19.67 75.69 19.09
N VAL A 1086 -20.76 76.42 18.82
CA VAL A 1086 -20.98 77.62 17.95
C VAL A 1086 -20.07 77.90 16.72
N GLY A 1087 -20.69 78.19 15.56
CA GLY A 1087 -20.16 79.23 14.66
C GLY A 1087 -20.59 79.34 13.18
N LYS A 1088 -21.79 79.93 12.90
CA LYS A 1088 -22.14 80.77 11.70
C LYS A 1088 -21.96 80.20 10.26
N ALA A 1089 -22.67 80.65 9.21
CA ALA A 1089 -23.92 81.40 9.04
C ALA A 1089 -24.37 81.31 7.55
N ASP A 1090 -25.57 81.81 7.25
CA ASP A 1090 -26.04 82.38 5.97
C ASP A 1090 -26.32 81.49 4.72
N THR A 1091 -27.62 81.48 4.35
CA THR A 1091 -28.25 81.64 3.00
C THR A 1091 -27.72 80.88 1.74
N ASP A 1092 -28.53 80.52 0.73
CA ASP A 1092 -29.95 80.80 0.42
C ASP A 1092 -30.53 79.78 -0.60
N ILE A 1093 -31.86 79.71 -0.70
CA ILE A 1093 -32.73 79.63 -1.92
C ILE A 1093 -32.18 78.88 -3.18
N GLN A 1094 -32.86 77.91 -3.83
CA GLN A 1094 -34.29 77.86 -4.19
C GLN A 1094 -34.80 76.44 -4.57
N GLU A 1095 -36.07 76.15 -4.30
CA GLU A 1095 -36.82 75.06 -4.97
C GLU A 1095 -37.24 75.45 -6.40
N SER A 1096 -37.40 74.47 -7.29
CA SER A 1096 -38.23 74.62 -8.49
C SER A 1096 -39.02 73.33 -8.74
N THR A 1097 -40.35 73.46 -8.72
CA THR A 1097 -41.33 72.38 -8.83
C THR A 1097 -41.85 72.20 -10.25
N GLY A 1098 -42.41 71.01 -10.54
CA GLY A 1098 -43.10 70.69 -11.79
C GLY A 1098 -42.93 69.20 -12.14
N GLY A 1099 -43.96 68.36 -12.23
CA GLY A 1099 -45.39 68.61 -12.31
C GLY A 1099 -45.91 68.31 -13.72
N GLY A 1100 -46.34 67.06 -13.97
CA GLY A 1100 -46.82 66.63 -15.28
C GLY A 1100 -47.63 65.33 -15.17
N SER A 1101 -48.93 65.44 -15.40
CA SER A 1101 -49.89 64.32 -15.36
C SER A 1101 -50.19 63.80 -16.77
N GLY A 1102 -50.60 62.54 -16.90
CA GLY A 1102 -51.11 61.99 -18.15
C GLY A 1102 -51.14 60.47 -18.17
N GLY A 1103 -52.33 59.88 -18.10
CA GLY A 1103 -52.55 58.46 -18.37
C GLY A 1103 -53.58 58.25 -19.47
N SER A 1104 -53.50 57.12 -20.18
CA SER A 1104 -54.66 56.49 -20.83
C SER A 1104 -54.33 55.04 -21.24
N GLN A 1105 -55.34 54.19 -21.24
CA GLN A 1105 -55.33 52.86 -21.84
C GLN A 1105 -55.53 52.95 -23.37
N THR A 1106 -55.06 51.98 -24.16
CA THR A 1106 -55.90 51.01 -24.92
C THR A 1106 -55.09 50.15 -25.93
N ASP A 1107 -55.72 49.03 -26.30
CA ASP A 1107 -55.35 47.90 -27.15
C ASP A 1107 -54.40 48.03 -28.36
N GLY A 1108 -53.61 46.95 -28.55
CA GLY A 1108 -53.75 46.08 -29.73
C GLY A 1108 -52.94 46.37 -31.00
N THR A 1109 -52.17 45.37 -31.46
CA THR A 1109 -52.13 44.77 -32.82
C THR A 1109 -50.73 44.17 -33.15
N THR A 1110 -50.70 42.98 -33.74
CA THR A 1110 -49.57 42.23 -34.38
C THR A 1110 -49.04 42.96 -35.66
N PRO A 1111 -48.11 42.47 -36.55
CA PRO A 1111 -47.33 41.21 -36.69
C PRO A 1111 -45.81 41.54 -36.99
N PRO A 1112 -44.97 40.82 -37.82
CA PRO A 1112 -45.04 39.47 -38.39
C PRO A 1112 -43.77 38.56 -38.32
N GLU A 1113 -44.03 37.32 -38.71
CA GLU A 1113 -43.17 36.20 -39.16
C GLU A 1113 -42.19 36.51 -40.32
N PRO A 1114 -41.09 35.73 -40.47
CA PRO A 1114 -40.41 35.51 -41.75
C PRO A 1114 -40.45 34.04 -42.23
N THR A 1115 -40.73 33.87 -43.52
CA THR A 1115 -41.10 32.58 -44.17
C THR A 1115 -39.91 31.78 -44.73
N ILE A 1116 -40.10 30.46 -44.83
CA ILE A 1116 -39.21 29.50 -45.51
C ILE A 1116 -39.36 29.58 -47.05
N PRO A 1117 -38.30 29.30 -47.82
CA PRO A 1117 -38.46 28.52 -49.04
C PRO A 1117 -37.50 27.32 -49.12
N GLY A 1118 -38.02 26.17 -49.53
CA GLY A 1118 -37.22 24.97 -49.79
C GLY A 1118 -37.54 24.36 -51.16
N ALA A 1119 -36.53 23.79 -51.81
CA ALA A 1119 -36.67 22.92 -52.97
C ALA A 1119 -35.43 22.00 -53.13
N THR A 1120 -35.63 20.71 -52.86
CA THR A 1120 -34.83 19.55 -53.32
C THR A 1120 -35.31 19.12 -54.73
N PRO A 1121 -34.62 18.27 -55.55
CA PRO A 1121 -34.06 16.97 -55.12
C PRO A 1121 -32.89 16.31 -55.95
N HIS A 1122 -32.49 15.09 -55.52
CA HIS A 1122 -31.65 14.06 -56.22
C HIS A 1122 -30.18 14.44 -56.57
N GLU A 1123 -29.17 13.55 -56.72
CA GLU A 1123 -28.94 12.13 -56.32
C GLU A 1123 -27.44 11.77 -56.61
N GLY A 1124 -26.85 10.76 -55.94
CA GLY A 1124 -25.48 10.25 -56.22
C GLY A 1124 -24.38 10.91 -55.35
N ARG A 1125 -23.47 10.25 -54.59
CA ARG A 1125 -22.81 8.91 -54.55
C ARG A 1125 -21.38 8.91 -55.16
N ILE A 1126 -20.39 8.62 -54.30
CA ILE A 1126 -18.98 8.19 -54.54
C ILE A 1126 -17.86 9.27 -54.55
N GLU A 1127 -16.77 8.89 -53.84
CA GLU A 1127 -15.35 9.32 -53.84
C GLU A 1127 -14.93 10.77 -53.57
N ALA A 1128 -14.24 10.93 -52.43
CA ALA A 1128 -13.32 12.03 -52.19
C ALA A 1128 -11.92 11.63 -52.67
N GLN A 1129 -11.40 12.32 -53.69
CA GLN A 1129 -9.99 12.27 -54.07
C GLN A 1129 -9.42 13.69 -54.03
N VAL A 1130 -8.54 13.94 -53.05
CA VAL A 1130 -7.90 15.24 -52.85
C VAL A 1130 -6.78 15.42 -53.87
N SER A 1131 -6.86 16.49 -54.67
CA SER A 1131 -5.76 16.96 -55.52
C SER A 1131 -5.63 18.47 -55.34
N SER A 1132 -4.41 18.93 -55.06
CA SER A 1132 -4.12 20.29 -54.62
C SER A 1132 -3.03 20.93 -55.47
N GLN A 1133 -3.18 22.23 -55.77
CA GLN A 1133 -2.13 23.19 -56.14
C GLN A 1133 -2.77 24.57 -56.42
N PRO A 1134 -2.00 25.68 -56.47
CA PRO A 1134 -0.68 25.93 -55.88
C PRO A 1134 -0.66 27.26 -55.07
N SER A 1135 0.39 27.49 -54.25
CA SER A 1135 0.87 28.86 -53.97
C SER A 1135 2.32 28.89 -53.48
N ALA A 1136 2.98 29.99 -53.84
CA ALA A 1136 4.41 30.24 -53.88
C ALA A 1136 5.22 29.95 -52.61
N GLN A 1137 6.47 29.52 -52.84
CA GLN A 1137 7.55 29.50 -51.86
C GLN A 1137 8.04 30.93 -51.60
N LEU A 1138 8.41 31.23 -50.36
CA LEU A 1138 9.29 32.35 -50.01
C LEU A 1138 10.55 31.79 -49.33
N SER A 1139 11.68 32.42 -49.61
CA SER A 1139 13.02 31.95 -49.30
C SER A 1139 13.53 32.48 -47.95
N ASP A 1140 14.13 31.61 -47.14
CA ASP A 1140 14.87 32.00 -45.93
C ASP A 1140 16.24 31.29 -45.90
N SER A 1141 17.33 32.07 -45.81
CA SER A 1141 18.70 31.59 -45.53
C SER A 1141 19.69 32.74 -45.29
N ALA A 1142 19.85 33.16 -44.04
CA ALA A 1142 21.07 33.72 -43.45
C ALA A 1142 20.86 33.73 -41.90
N GLN A 1143 21.49 32.82 -41.15
CA GLN A 1143 22.84 32.96 -40.58
C GLN A 1143 22.87 33.82 -39.30
N GLU A 1144 22.84 33.17 -38.13
CA GLU A 1144 23.20 33.76 -36.83
C GLU A 1144 24.04 32.79 -35.98
N ALA A 1145 24.72 33.32 -34.96
CA ALA A 1145 26.05 32.87 -34.54
C ALA A 1145 26.13 31.77 -33.46
N GLU A 1146 27.26 31.05 -33.49
CA GLU A 1146 27.73 30.14 -32.45
C GLU A 1146 28.61 30.90 -31.43
N PRO A 1147 28.39 30.77 -30.10
CA PRO A 1147 29.22 31.43 -29.09
C PRO A 1147 30.49 30.63 -28.76
N GLN A 1148 31.65 31.27 -28.84
CA GLN A 1148 32.95 30.65 -28.61
C GLN A 1148 33.27 30.39 -27.12
N LEU A 1149 33.95 29.28 -26.85
CA LEU A 1149 34.63 29.02 -25.57
C LEU A 1149 35.88 29.92 -25.42
N PRO A 1150 36.15 30.50 -24.24
CA PRO A 1150 37.37 31.27 -24.02
C PRO A 1150 38.62 30.38 -23.92
N GLN A 1151 39.68 30.77 -24.63
CA GLN A 1151 40.99 30.13 -24.54
C GLN A 1151 41.77 30.54 -23.29
N ALA A 1152 42.68 29.68 -22.86
CA ALA A 1152 43.57 29.91 -21.72
C ALA A 1152 44.62 31.00 -22.01
N VAL A 1153 44.92 31.81 -20.99
CA VAL A 1153 46.08 32.72 -20.97
C VAL A 1153 47.17 32.07 -20.11
N SER A 1154 48.37 31.94 -20.67
CA SER A 1154 49.56 31.41 -19.99
C SER A 1154 50.51 32.54 -19.57
N GLY A 1155 51.05 32.41 -18.35
CA GLY A 1155 52.21 33.18 -17.88
C GLY A 1155 52.03 33.82 -16.50
N LEU A 1156 52.75 33.33 -15.48
CA LEU A 1156 54.06 33.90 -15.13
C LEU A 1156 54.85 33.00 -14.14
N GLU A 1157 56.15 32.91 -14.41
CA GLU A 1157 57.31 32.74 -13.52
C GLU A 1157 57.46 31.65 -12.42
N VAL A 1158 58.73 31.27 -12.29
CA VAL A 1158 59.33 30.23 -11.46
C VAL A 1158 59.88 30.84 -10.16
N VAL A 1159 59.54 30.26 -9.01
CA VAL A 1159 60.44 30.18 -7.84
C VAL A 1159 60.30 28.79 -7.22
N GLY A 1160 61.42 28.11 -6.96
CA GLY A 1160 61.44 26.68 -6.63
C GLY A 1160 61.51 26.34 -5.13
N GLY A 1161 61.23 25.08 -4.82
CA GLY A 1161 61.44 24.43 -3.53
C GLY A 1161 61.23 22.92 -3.63
N ALA A 1162 62.23 22.11 -3.27
CA ALA A 1162 62.13 20.64 -3.20
C ALA A 1162 61.11 20.23 -2.11
N VAL A 1163 60.54 19.02 -2.03
CA VAL A 1163 61.06 17.63 -2.16
C VAL A 1163 59.84 16.77 -2.59
N GLY A 1164 59.85 15.83 -3.54
CA GLY A 1164 60.81 14.76 -3.84
C GLY A 1164 60.23 13.42 -3.37
N LEU A 1165 59.62 12.62 -4.27
CA LEU A 1165 59.27 11.20 -4.01
C LEU A 1165 59.04 10.37 -5.28
N GLY A 1166 59.95 9.41 -5.50
CA GLY A 1166 59.77 8.08 -6.11
C GLY A 1166 58.79 7.83 -7.26
N SER A 1167 59.33 7.68 -8.48
CA SER A 1167 58.69 6.95 -9.57
C SER A 1167 58.86 5.43 -9.39
N ILE A 1168 57.85 4.62 -9.76
CA ILE A 1168 58.07 3.25 -10.27
C ILE A 1168 57.33 3.10 -11.61
N VAL A 1169 58.04 2.54 -12.58
CA VAL A 1169 57.62 2.30 -13.95
C VAL A 1169 57.17 0.85 -14.09
N SER A 1170 56.10 0.59 -14.84
CA SER A 1170 55.93 -0.70 -15.52
C SER A 1170 55.35 -0.50 -16.92
N SER A 1171 56.08 -1.00 -17.90
CA SER A 1171 55.91 -0.74 -19.33
C SER A 1171 54.92 -1.70 -20.01
N VAL A 1172 54.16 -1.13 -20.94
CA VAL A 1172 54.01 -1.57 -22.35
C VAL A 1172 54.07 -3.08 -22.64
N PHE A 1173 52.97 -3.62 -23.14
CA PHE A 1173 53.00 -4.49 -24.32
C PHE A 1173 51.95 -4.02 -25.33
N GLY A 1174 52.40 -3.74 -26.57
CA GLY A 1174 51.52 -3.43 -27.68
C GLY A 1174 51.11 -4.69 -28.44
N GLY A 1175 49.86 -4.75 -28.87
CA GLY A 1175 49.32 -5.82 -29.72
C GLY A 1175 48.10 -5.31 -30.47
N ALA A 1176 48.30 -4.86 -31.71
CA ALA A 1176 47.22 -4.41 -32.59
C ALA A 1176 46.63 -5.60 -33.36
N GLY A 1177 45.32 -5.59 -33.61
CA GLY A 1177 44.63 -6.65 -34.37
C GLY A 1177 43.12 -6.55 -34.21
N GLY A 1178 42.50 -5.63 -34.96
CA GLY A 1178 41.13 -5.20 -34.71
C GLY A 1178 40.03 -6.24 -34.90
N LEU A 1179 38.86 -5.93 -34.34
CA LEU A 1179 37.59 -6.08 -35.04
C LEU A 1179 36.59 -5.01 -34.58
N THR A 1180 35.77 -4.55 -35.51
CA THR A 1180 34.98 -3.33 -35.43
C THR A 1180 33.60 -3.53 -34.78
N GLY A 1181 33.07 -2.48 -34.13
CA GLY A 1181 31.66 -2.12 -34.35
C GLY A 1181 30.65 -2.25 -33.21
N PHE A 1182 30.97 -2.82 -32.04
CA PHE A 1182 29.95 -3.00 -30.97
C PHE A 1182 30.06 -2.05 -29.77
N GLY A 1183 31.28 -1.65 -29.36
CA GLY A 1183 31.47 -0.81 -28.15
C GLY A 1183 30.94 0.63 -28.27
N TRP A 1184 31.06 1.24 -29.44
CA TRP A 1184 30.66 2.65 -29.66
C TRP A 1184 29.13 2.85 -29.63
N TRP A 1185 28.35 1.82 -29.96
CA TRP A 1185 26.89 1.86 -29.92
C TRP A 1185 26.34 1.82 -28.48
N ILE A 1186 27.00 1.10 -27.59
CA ILE A 1186 26.65 1.04 -26.16
C ILE A 1186 27.02 2.35 -25.44
N TYR A 1187 28.17 2.95 -25.77
CA TYR A 1187 28.68 4.18 -25.14
C TYR A 1187 27.76 5.40 -25.33
N LYS A 1188 27.02 5.48 -26.45
CA LYS A 1188 26.10 6.60 -26.74
C LYS A 1188 24.73 6.52 -26.04
N ARG A 1189 24.46 5.49 -25.22
CA ARG A 1189 23.15 5.29 -24.56
C ARG A 1189 23.14 5.51 -23.04
N SER A 1190 24.28 5.90 -22.45
CA SER A 1190 24.48 5.94 -20.98
C SER A 1190 24.60 7.34 -20.35
N LYS A 1191 24.32 8.43 -21.09
CA LYS A 1191 24.20 9.78 -20.51
C LYS A 1191 22.95 10.52 -20.99
N GLY A 1192 21.93 10.48 -20.14
CA GLY A 1192 20.86 11.48 -20.02
C GLY A 1192 20.86 12.02 -18.58
N ASP A 1193 20.32 13.20 -18.37
CA ASP A 1193 20.57 14.04 -17.18
C ASP A 1193 20.08 13.49 -15.82
N PRO A 1194 20.69 13.96 -14.70
CA PRO A 1194 20.41 13.45 -13.37
C PRO A 1194 19.20 14.13 -12.71
N LEU A 1195 18.09 13.41 -12.59
CA LEU A 1195 17.03 13.71 -11.62
C LEU A 1195 16.89 12.55 -10.63
N VAL A 1196 16.93 12.90 -9.34
CA VAL A 1196 16.97 11.95 -8.22
C VAL A 1196 15.63 11.23 -8.08
N LEU A 1197 15.57 9.97 -8.51
CA LEU A 1197 14.50 9.03 -8.17
C LEU A 1197 14.81 8.34 -6.85
N GLY A 1198 14.07 8.70 -5.80
CA GLY A 1198 14.07 7.95 -4.54
C GLY A 1198 13.48 6.56 -4.74
N THR A 1199 14.28 5.52 -4.57
CA THR A 1199 13.86 4.12 -4.69
C THR A 1199 13.00 3.70 -3.50
N TYR A 1200 11.68 3.62 -3.69
CA TYR A 1200 10.80 2.85 -2.81
C TYR A 1200 10.98 1.34 -3.12
N PRO A 1201 11.18 0.47 -2.12
CA PRO A 1201 11.17 -0.97 -2.34
C PRO A 1201 9.75 -1.45 -2.66
N ALA A 1202 9.60 -2.20 -3.76
CA ALA A 1202 8.32 -2.75 -4.18
C ALA A 1202 7.93 -3.95 -3.31
N ASN A 1203 6.98 -3.75 -2.38
CA ASN A 1203 6.35 -4.86 -1.66
C ASN A 1203 5.40 -5.63 -2.58
N LEU A 1204 5.75 -6.88 -2.88
CA LEU A 1204 4.98 -7.80 -3.71
C LEU A 1204 3.77 -8.37 -2.93
N TYR A 1205 2.67 -7.62 -2.86
CA TYR A 1205 1.43 -8.10 -2.23
C TYR A 1205 0.66 -9.10 -3.11
N LEU A 1206 1.00 -10.39 -2.98
CA LEU A 1206 0.13 -11.49 -3.42
C LEU A 1206 -1.05 -11.64 -2.44
N TRP A 1207 -2.26 -11.31 -2.90
CA TRP A 1207 -3.49 -11.57 -2.15
C TRP A 1207 -3.90 -13.04 -2.26
N PHE A 1208 -3.63 -13.82 -1.22
CA PHE A 1208 -4.41 -15.04 -0.94
C PHE A 1208 -5.48 -14.72 0.10
N THR A 1209 -6.75 -14.81 -0.30
CA THR A 1209 -7.88 -14.70 0.63
C THR A 1209 -8.02 -16.00 1.44
N TYR A 1210 -7.69 -15.94 2.73
CA TYR A 1210 -8.07 -16.97 3.69
C TYR A 1210 -8.73 -16.32 4.92
N ILE A 1211 -9.99 -16.68 5.18
CA ILE A 1211 -10.81 -16.13 6.25
C ILE A 1211 -10.80 -17.09 7.45
N PRO A 1212 -10.25 -16.72 8.62
CA PRO A 1212 -10.61 -17.35 9.88
C PRO A 1212 -11.86 -16.67 10.46
N LYS A 1213 -12.89 -17.46 10.78
CA LYS A 1213 -14.08 -17.00 11.49
C LYS A 1213 -13.70 -16.52 12.91
N LEU A 1214 -14.16 -15.33 13.30
CA LEU A 1214 -14.18 -14.92 14.71
C LEU A 1214 -15.64 -14.85 15.20
N LEU A 1215 -15.90 -15.47 16.36
CA LEU A 1215 -17.16 -15.32 17.09
C LEU A 1215 -17.22 -13.95 17.78
N PRO A 1216 -18.42 -13.39 18.02
CA PRO A 1216 -18.58 -12.10 18.70
C PRO A 1216 -18.41 -12.25 20.22
N LEU A 1217 -17.42 -11.55 20.77
CA LEU A 1217 -17.28 -11.35 22.22
C LEU A 1217 -18.06 -10.09 22.64
N LYS A 1218 -19.06 -10.26 23.51
CA LYS A 1218 -19.85 -9.16 24.08
C LYS A 1218 -18.97 -8.29 24.98
N LEU A 1219 -18.93 -6.98 24.70
CA LEU A 1219 -18.35 -5.98 25.60
C LEU A 1219 -19.34 -5.68 26.74
N HIS A 1220 -18.92 -5.96 27.98
CA HIS A 1220 -19.60 -5.48 29.19
C HIS A 1220 -18.94 -4.17 29.64
N GLN A 1221 -19.68 -3.06 29.59
CA GLN A 1221 -19.28 -1.83 30.29
C GLN A 1221 -19.38 -2.05 31.80
N LYS A 1222 -18.31 -1.77 32.54
CA LYS A 1222 -18.36 -1.40 33.96
C LYS A 1222 -17.51 -0.16 34.19
N SER A 1223 -18.14 0.88 34.71
CA SER A 1223 -17.52 2.11 35.19
C SER A 1223 -16.80 1.88 36.52
N GLY A 1224 -15.68 2.56 36.71
CA GLY A 1224 -14.95 2.57 37.98
C GLY A 1224 -14.21 3.90 38.16
N LEU A 1225 -14.69 4.74 39.08
CA LEU A 1225 -13.99 5.97 39.49
C LEU A 1225 -12.73 5.60 40.27
N TRP A 1226 -11.62 6.30 40.04
CA TRP A 1226 -10.56 6.46 41.04
C TRP A 1226 -10.18 7.93 41.20
N LYS A 1227 -10.13 8.38 42.47
CA LYS A 1227 -9.80 9.76 42.87
C LYS A 1227 -8.29 9.94 43.03
N SER A 1228 -7.84 11.17 42.76
CA SER A 1228 -6.51 11.68 43.11
C SER A 1228 -6.29 11.76 44.63
N PHE A 1229 -5.08 11.46 45.11
CA PHE A 1229 -4.50 11.97 46.37
C PHE A 1229 -2.95 11.79 46.38
N PRO A 1230 -2.16 12.34 47.34
CA PRO A 1230 -1.17 13.37 46.98
C PRO A 1230 0.30 12.97 47.18
N LYS A 1231 1.20 13.89 46.79
CA LYS A 1231 2.64 13.85 47.09
C LYS A 1231 2.91 13.92 48.60
N SER A 1232 3.91 13.18 49.07
CA SER A 1232 4.67 13.49 50.29
C SER A 1232 6.17 13.48 49.99
N SER A 1233 6.89 14.35 50.70
CA SER A 1233 8.35 14.48 50.67
C SER A 1233 8.93 13.84 51.94
N ILE A 1234 10.13 13.26 51.88
CA ILE A 1234 11.02 13.12 53.05
C ILE A 1234 12.48 13.00 52.60
N HIS A 1235 13.38 13.68 53.33
CA HIS A 1235 14.83 13.61 53.18
C HIS A 1235 15.41 12.25 53.59
N ARG A 1236 16.63 11.94 53.12
CA ARG A 1236 17.64 11.33 54.00
C ARG A 1236 19.07 11.79 53.69
N LYS A 1237 19.89 11.78 54.74
CA LYS A 1237 21.29 12.23 54.74
C LYS A 1237 22.24 11.10 54.26
N ARG A 1238 23.45 11.55 53.89
CA ARG A 1238 24.73 10.85 53.75
C ARG A 1238 25.03 9.80 54.84
N PRO A 1239 25.89 8.81 54.55
CA PRO A 1239 27.36 8.99 54.55
C PRO A 1239 27.95 9.58 53.27
#